data_AF-A0A970SKF1-F1
#
_entry.id   AF-A0A970SKF1-F1
#
_cell.length_a   1.000
_cell.length_b   1.000
_cell.length_c   1.000
_cell.angle_alpha   90.00
_cell.angle_beta   90.00
_cell.angle_gamma   90.00
#
_symmetry.space_group_name_H-M   'P 1'
#
loop_
_entity.id
_entity.type
_entity.pdbx_description
1 polymer ?
#
loop_
_entity_poly.entity_id
_entity_poly.type
_entity_poly.pdbx_seq_one_letter_code
_entity_poly.pdbx_strand_id
1 'polypeptide(L)'
;GEMTRSDLLFDELKYKFDGAKNKKALLLYNMAYADFMIKTEDYQTAITTIQDALRLKPKKKEKTRLLFILGQLYQETGSMEAAFDNFKKVIKLNPPYEMAFNARINMAKCVSLGSGDKEYVNRELGKMIADKKNEEYLDIIYYTLAEIALMDPDEELAVENLTLSVEKSVSNDYQKSVSALKLADIHYKNLEYKKAQQYYDTTMAFLPEDFPNFEEIKVKNEILTNLVKNLLVIETQDSLQRIAKMPESQRNQFIDKLIAEYIEQERIRQEEERQRQIAIAQANMNRPMDFGSSGAWYFYNPQSVAYGKNEFSQKWGNRKLEDNWRLSNKRAFDVDFGEDDDEIYYDEDGEELAQRPTDPKNRETYLVDLPLTEEKMQRSTEMIIKAYYNVGFIYRDGLKDIQKFNETFEIFVERFPDHQLALQAAYTLYMNYTEDGNVAKANHYKNFVLNKAPDSDYAELIRDPNFYKKIEERAKEGENFYANLYEDFQNGDYQNVINNVKAVEDKYRRNKDLQARIDYLESLSNEFVYGRDSLVSKLENFIEKHDKHILKERAQVLLNSVKTGADIASQDAAGAVNEFTADESAFYFYVLVADIRVVDFYETKILFSDFNRKYYRSLDLKVDNMYLDNTTQMITVSRFNGKKKAMEYYNFIKDHKEVMDKVDTKQIKQYVLTDASYVIYQKQKDRRQEYDNFFKQNYLKR
;
A
#
# COMPACT_ATOMS: atom_id res chain seq x y z
N GLY A 1 -32.69 -12.03 -8.35
CA GLY A 1 -32.49 -10.82 -9.15
C GLY A 1 -33.68 -9.91 -9.03
N GLU A 2 -34.80 -10.25 -9.66
CA GLU A 2 -36.01 -9.39 -9.66
C GLU A 2 -36.96 -9.70 -8.48
N MET A 3 -36.72 -9.07 -7.33
CA MET A 3 -37.56 -9.26 -6.14
C MET A 3 -38.98 -8.72 -6.33
N THR A 4 -39.14 -7.57 -6.98
CA THR A 4 -40.45 -6.93 -7.25
C THR A 4 -41.38 -7.79 -8.12
N ARG A 5 -40.81 -8.54 -9.07
CA ARG A 5 -41.57 -9.45 -9.93
C ARG A 5 -41.99 -10.72 -9.18
N SER A 6 -41.13 -11.19 -8.28
CA SER A 6 -41.44 -12.32 -7.41
C SER A 6 -42.60 -11.99 -6.47
N ASP A 7 -42.64 -10.77 -5.93
CA ASP A 7 -43.69 -10.30 -5.02
C ASP A 7 -45.08 -10.34 -5.67
N LEU A 8 -45.22 -9.75 -6.86
CA LEU A 8 -46.46 -9.78 -7.66
C LEU A 8 -46.93 -11.21 -7.99
N LEU A 9 -46.00 -12.12 -8.24
CA LEU A 9 -46.30 -13.53 -8.50
C LEU A 9 -46.78 -14.24 -7.23
N PHE A 10 -46.19 -13.97 -6.08
CA PHE A 10 -46.62 -14.55 -4.81
C PHE A 10 -47.99 -14.02 -4.37
N ASP A 11 -48.30 -12.76 -4.64
CA ASP A 11 -49.64 -12.19 -4.46
C ASP A 11 -50.67 -12.89 -5.34
N GLU A 12 -50.39 -13.08 -6.63
CA GLU A 12 -51.29 -13.81 -7.53
C GLU A 12 -51.49 -15.28 -7.09
N LEU A 13 -50.40 -15.93 -6.66
CA LEU A 13 -50.44 -17.32 -6.19
C LEU A 13 -51.17 -17.45 -4.86
N LYS A 14 -51.08 -16.45 -3.98
CA LYS A 14 -51.79 -16.43 -2.68
C LYS A 14 -53.29 -16.61 -2.88
N TYR A 15 -53.89 -15.90 -3.83
CA TYR A 15 -55.31 -16.06 -4.17
C TYR A 15 -55.66 -17.41 -4.77
N LYS A 16 -54.75 -18.02 -5.54
CA LYS A 16 -54.96 -19.37 -6.13
C LYS A 16 -54.83 -20.49 -5.09
N PHE A 17 -54.05 -20.26 -4.04
CA PHE A 17 -53.82 -21.24 -2.99
C PHE A 17 -54.68 -21.02 -1.74
N ASP A 18 -55.36 -19.88 -1.62
CA ASP A 18 -56.40 -19.65 -0.61
C ASP A 18 -57.57 -20.63 -0.83
N GLY A 19 -57.79 -21.53 0.13
CA GLY A 19 -58.76 -22.64 0.02
C GLY A 19 -58.30 -23.87 -0.79
N ALA A 20 -57.03 -23.96 -1.20
CA ALA A 20 -56.52 -25.11 -1.95
C ALA A 20 -56.54 -26.40 -1.11
N LYS A 21 -57.25 -27.44 -1.59
CA LYS A 21 -57.33 -28.76 -0.94
C LYS A 21 -56.05 -29.61 -1.09
N ASN A 22 -55.18 -29.25 -2.03
CA ASN A 22 -53.95 -30.00 -2.31
C ASN A 22 -52.83 -29.62 -1.34
N LYS A 23 -52.69 -30.41 -0.27
CA LYS A 23 -51.65 -30.23 0.76
C LYS A 23 -50.23 -30.18 0.22
N LYS A 24 -49.93 -30.91 -0.86
CA LYS A 24 -48.58 -30.93 -1.46
C LYS A 24 -48.27 -29.61 -2.16
N ALA A 25 -49.24 -29.07 -2.90
CA ALA A 25 -49.07 -27.79 -3.57
C ALA A 25 -48.96 -26.63 -2.58
N LEU A 26 -49.78 -26.63 -1.53
CA LEU A 26 -49.73 -25.64 -0.46
C LEU A 26 -48.40 -25.70 0.32
N LEU A 27 -47.86 -26.91 0.55
CA LEU A 27 -46.55 -27.08 1.18
C LEU A 27 -45.43 -26.45 0.34
N LEU A 28 -45.41 -26.72 -0.97
CA LEU A 28 -44.42 -26.14 -1.88
C LEU A 28 -44.54 -24.62 -1.98
N TYR A 29 -45.77 -24.10 -2.02
CA TYR A 29 -46.04 -22.67 -1.97
C TYR A 29 -45.46 -22.04 -0.69
N ASN A 30 -45.79 -22.58 0.50
CA ASN A 30 -45.29 -22.04 1.76
C ASN A 30 -43.76 -22.12 1.84
N MET A 31 -43.13 -23.19 1.35
CA MET A 31 -41.68 -23.31 1.31
C MET A 31 -41.03 -22.24 0.40
N ALA A 32 -41.61 -22.00 -0.78
CA ALA A 32 -41.11 -20.99 -1.72
C ALA A 32 -41.35 -19.56 -1.21
N TYR A 33 -42.52 -19.30 -0.62
CA TYR A 33 -42.86 -18.00 -0.06
C TYR A 33 -41.99 -17.66 1.16
N ALA A 34 -41.72 -18.65 2.03
CA ALA A 34 -40.79 -18.46 3.14
C ALA A 34 -39.36 -18.14 2.66
N ASP A 35 -38.85 -18.82 1.64
CA ASP A 35 -37.54 -18.52 1.05
C ASP A 35 -37.48 -17.09 0.46
N PHE A 36 -38.57 -16.65 -0.18
CA PHE A 36 -38.68 -15.28 -0.67
C PHE A 36 -38.65 -14.26 0.46
N MET A 37 -39.44 -14.48 1.52
CA MET A 37 -39.48 -13.60 2.70
C MET A 37 -38.13 -13.52 3.42
N ILE A 38 -37.37 -14.63 3.49
CA ILE A 38 -36.01 -14.65 4.04
C ILE A 38 -35.09 -13.73 3.22
N LYS A 39 -35.16 -13.79 1.90
CA LYS A 39 -34.33 -12.98 0.99
C LYS A 39 -34.70 -11.51 0.98
N THR A 40 -35.93 -11.17 1.39
CA THR A 40 -36.39 -9.78 1.57
C THR A 40 -36.28 -9.33 3.02
N GLU A 41 -35.61 -10.10 3.89
CA GLU A 41 -35.38 -9.81 5.31
C GLU A 41 -36.66 -9.68 6.16
N ASP A 42 -37.82 -10.13 5.66
CA ASP A 42 -39.05 -10.24 6.44
C ASP A 42 -39.09 -11.58 7.20
N TYR A 43 -38.25 -11.65 8.24
CA TYR A 43 -38.10 -12.85 9.04
C TYR A 43 -39.37 -13.24 9.79
N GLN A 44 -40.20 -12.27 10.19
CA GLN A 44 -41.43 -12.55 10.93
C GLN A 44 -42.48 -13.25 10.05
N THR A 45 -42.65 -12.79 8.81
CA THR A 45 -43.52 -13.47 7.83
C THR A 45 -42.94 -14.83 7.43
N ALA A 46 -41.63 -14.94 7.27
CA ALA A 46 -40.99 -16.23 7.00
C ALA A 46 -41.24 -17.26 8.13
N ILE A 47 -41.12 -16.86 9.40
CA ILE A 47 -41.38 -17.73 10.57
C ILE A 47 -42.81 -18.27 10.53
N THR A 48 -43.80 -17.40 10.38
CA THR A 48 -45.22 -17.80 10.36
C THR A 48 -45.52 -18.72 9.16
N THR A 49 -44.97 -18.41 7.99
CA THR A 49 -45.12 -19.24 6.78
C THR A 49 -44.51 -20.63 6.95
N ILE A 50 -43.33 -20.75 7.59
CA ILE A 50 -42.71 -22.04 7.89
C ILE A 50 -43.54 -22.84 8.91
N GLN A 51 -44.11 -22.18 9.93
CA GLN A 51 -45.01 -22.84 10.86
C GLN A 51 -46.24 -23.42 10.14
N ASP A 52 -46.80 -22.69 9.16
CA ASP A 52 -47.89 -23.19 8.33
C ASP A 52 -47.46 -24.38 7.45
N ALA A 53 -46.27 -24.32 6.85
CA ALA A 53 -45.70 -25.46 6.13
C ALA A 53 -45.58 -26.70 7.03
N LEU A 54 -45.16 -26.55 8.29
CA LEU A 54 -45.04 -27.65 9.25
C LEU A 54 -46.40 -28.25 9.64
N ARG A 55 -47.47 -27.45 9.69
CA ARG A 55 -48.86 -27.93 9.96
C ARG A 55 -49.37 -28.86 8.86
N LEU A 56 -48.83 -28.77 7.65
CA LEU A 56 -49.19 -29.63 6.51
C LEU A 56 -48.59 -31.04 6.58
N LYS A 57 -47.87 -31.37 7.67
CA LYS A 57 -47.24 -32.67 7.91
C LYS A 57 -46.29 -33.09 6.77
N PRO A 58 -45.27 -32.27 6.47
CA PRO A 58 -44.28 -32.57 5.44
C PRO A 58 -43.54 -33.87 5.73
N LYS A 59 -42.92 -34.46 4.70
CA LYS A 59 -42.13 -35.68 4.87
C LYS A 59 -40.95 -35.41 5.79
N LYS A 60 -40.38 -36.47 6.38
CA LYS A 60 -39.26 -36.36 7.33
C LYS A 60 -38.14 -35.41 6.86
N LYS A 61 -37.67 -35.56 5.61
CA LYS A 61 -36.59 -34.71 5.05
C LYS A 61 -36.97 -33.22 5.00
N GLU A 62 -38.16 -32.91 4.52
CA GLU A 62 -38.69 -31.54 4.43
C GLU A 62 -38.92 -30.96 5.83
N LYS A 63 -39.55 -31.74 6.73
CA LYS A 63 -39.77 -31.36 8.13
C LYS A 63 -38.46 -31.00 8.84
N THR A 64 -37.43 -31.83 8.68
CA THR A 64 -36.11 -31.59 9.27
C THR A 64 -35.51 -30.28 8.75
N ARG A 65 -35.55 -30.04 7.43
CA ARG A 65 -35.03 -28.80 6.84
C ARG A 65 -35.81 -27.56 7.30
N LEU A 66 -37.14 -27.65 7.33
CA LEU A 66 -37.99 -26.55 7.80
C LEU A 66 -37.75 -26.20 9.27
N LEU A 67 -37.58 -27.21 10.14
CA LEU A 67 -37.23 -26.98 11.55
C LEU A 67 -35.85 -26.36 11.70
N PHE A 68 -34.88 -26.74 10.85
CA PHE A 68 -33.55 -26.13 10.87
C PHE A 68 -33.60 -24.65 10.49
N ILE A 69 -34.28 -24.31 9.38
CA ILE A 69 -34.46 -22.92 8.94
C ILE A 69 -35.24 -22.11 9.97
N LEU A 70 -36.30 -22.69 10.56
CA LEU A 70 -37.05 -22.05 11.63
C LEU A 70 -36.18 -21.75 12.86
N GLY A 71 -35.24 -22.65 13.19
CA GLY A 71 -34.24 -22.42 14.22
C GLY A 71 -33.35 -21.22 13.92
N GLN A 72 -32.83 -21.13 12.69
CA GLN A 72 -31.99 -20.00 12.24
C GLN A 72 -32.75 -18.67 12.30
N LEU A 73 -33.98 -18.64 11.78
CA LEU A 73 -34.83 -17.44 11.85
C LEU A 73 -35.13 -16.99 13.27
N TYR A 74 -35.31 -17.93 14.21
CA TYR A 74 -35.46 -17.59 15.61
C TYR A 74 -34.17 -17.02 16.23
N GLN A 75 -32.99 -17.45 15.79
CA GLN A 75 -31.73 -16.82 16.23
C GLN A 75 -31.64 -15.39 15.73
N GLU A 76 -31.90 -15.16 14.44
CA GLU A 76 -31.85 -13.82 13.82
C GLU A 76 -32.85 -12.85 14.46
N THR A 77 -34.03 -13.35 14.89
CA THR A 77 -35.06 -12.54 15.55
C THR A 77 -34.91 -12.46 17.08
N GLY A 78 -33.80 -12.98 17.64
CA GLY A 78 -33.50 -12.87 19.07
C GLY A 78 -34.18 -13.91 19.98
N SER A 79 -34.98 -14.83 19.42
CA SER A 79 -35.73 -15.85 20.16
C SER A 79 -34.91 -17.11 20.44
N MET A 80 -33.86 -17.00 21.26
CA MET A 80 -32.85 -18.06 21.47
C MET A 80 -33.40 -19.38 22.01
N GLU A 81 -34.38 -19.34 22.92
CA GLU A 81 -35.01 -20.56 23.47
C GLU A 81 -35.79 -21.33 22.38
N ALA A 82 -36.56 -20.61 21.57
CA ALA A 82 -37.30 -21.19 20.46
C ALA A 82 -36.35 -21.75 19.38
N ALA A 83 -35.24 -21.06 19.12
CA ALA A 83 -34.20 -21.55 18.21
C ALA A 83 -33.60 -22.87 18.70
N PHE A 84 -33.14 -22.90 19.96
CA PHE A 84 -32.57 -24.08 20.61
C PHE A 84 -33.51 -25.29 20.52
N ASP A 85 -34.79 -25.09 20.82
CA ASP A 85 -35.80 -26.15 20.76
C ASP A 85 -36.02 -26.70 19.35
N ASN A 86 -35.95 -25.84 18.33
CA ASN A 86 -36.06 -26.28 16.93
C ASN A 86 -34.84 -27.09 16.50
N PHE A 87 -33.62 -26.66 16.83
CA PHE A 87 -32.41 -27.46 16.55
C PHE A 87 -32.40 -28.78 17.31
N LYS A 88 -32.86 -28.80 18.57
CA LYS A 88 -33.04 -30.03 19.34
C LYS A 88 -34.02 -31.00 18.65
N LYS A 89 -35.12 -30.50 18.08
CA LYS A 89 -36.04 -31.30 17.26
C LYS A 89 -35.37 -31.81 15.98
N VAL A 90 -34.53 -31.01 15.33
CA VAL A 90 -33.74 -31.44 14.15
C VAL A 90 -32.87 -32.63 14.49
N ILE A 91 -32.08 -32.57 15.58
CA ILE A 91 -31.20 -33.67 15.99
C ILE A 91 -32.00 -34.96 16.26
N LYS A 92 -33.16 -34.87 16.93
CA LYS A 92 -34.03 -36.03 17.19
C LYS A 92 -34.56 -36.70 15.92
N LEU A 93 -34.58 -35.99 14.79
CA LEU A 93 -34.99 -36.55 13.51
C LEU A 93 -33.85 -37.30 12.79
N ASN A 94 -32.66 -37.42 13.38
CA ASN A 94 -31.49 -38.09 12.79
C ASN A 94 -31.20 -37.55 11.37
N PRO A 95 -30.83 -36.26 11.24
CA PRO A 95 -30.50 -35.66 9.96
C PRO A 95 -29.16 -36.18 9.43
N PRO A 96 -28.78 -35.86 8.18
CA PRO A 96 -27.40 -36.05 7.71
C PRO A 96 -26.38 -35.40 8.66
N TYR A 97 -25.15 -35.91 8.66
CA TYR A 97 -24.11 -35.55 9.63
C TYR A 97 -23.87 -34.04 9.73
N GLU A 98 -23.64 -33.38 8.60
CA GLU A 98 -23.42 -31.93 8.53
C GLU A 98 -24.56 -31.12 9.16
N MET A 99 -25.81 -31.52 8.93
CA MET A 99 -26.95 -30.83 9.52
C MET A 99 -27.07 -31.10 11.03
N ALA A 100 -26.73 -32.31 11.49
CA ALA A 100 -26.64 -32.59 12.93
C ALA A 100 -25.53 -31.76 13.60
N PHE A 101 -24.36 -31.68 12.95
CA PHE A 101 -23.22 -30.89 13.39
C PHE A 101 -23.60 -29.42 13.51
N ASN A 102 -24.11 -28.82 12.43
CA ASN A 102 -24.53 -27.43 12.42
C ASN A 102 -25.68 -27.15 13.40
N ALA A 103 -26.60 -28.10 13.62
CA ALA A 103 -27.64 -27.95 14.64
C ALA A 103 -27.04 -27.89 16.05
N ARG A 104 -26.00 -28.68 16.36
CA ARG A 104 -25.29 -28.61 17.65
C ARG A 104 -24.52 -27.31 17.83
N ILE A 105 -23.82 -26.85 16.78
CA ILE A 105 -23.15 -25.54 16.78
C ILE A 105 -24.16 -24.42 17.07
N ASN A 106 -25.29 -24.39 16.35
CA ASN A 106 -26.30 -23.36 16.57
C ASN A 106 -26.97 -23.47 17.95
N MET A 107 -27.16 -24.67 18.48
CA MET A 107 -27.60 -24.84 19.87
C MET A 107 -26.61 -24.24 20.87
N ALA A 108 -25.30 -24.45 20.68
CA ALA A 108 -24.28 -23.84 21.52
C ALA A 108 -24.34 -22.31 21.47
N LYS A 109 -24.47 -21.72 20.26
CA LYS A 109 -24.66 -20.27 20.08
C LYS A 109 -25.92 -19.74 20.77
N CYS A 110 -27.05 -20.45 20.67
CA CYS A 110 -28.30 -20.07 21.35
C CYS A 110 -28.15 -20.02 22.87
N VAL A 111 -27.45 -21.00 23.47
CA VAL A 111 -27.22 -21.07 24.92
C VAL A 111 -26.32 -19.92 25.37
N SER A 112 -25.28 -19.61 24.58
CA SER A 112 -24.36 -18.50 24.85
C SER A 112 -25.03 -17.13 24.79
N LEU A 113 -25.92 -16.92 23.81
CA LEU A 113 -26.63 -15.65 23.60
C LEU A 113 -27.85 -15.46 24.52
N GLY A 114 -28.31 -16.53 25.19
CA GLY A 114 -29.43 -16.50 26.12
C GLY A 114 -29.00 -16.50 27.60
N SER A 115 -29.92 -16.81 28.52
CA SER A 115 -29.63 -17.01 29.95
C SER A 115 -29.14 -18.43 30.27
N GLY A 116 -28.47 -19.07 29.31
CA GLY A 116 -28.22 -20.51 29.30
C GLY A 116 -27.05 -20.97 30.18
N ASP A 117 -27.00 -22.28 30.42
CA ASP A 117 -25.91 -22.96 31.14
C ASP A 117 -24.61 -22.97 30.30
N LYS A 118 -23.67 -22.08 30.59
CA LYS A 118 -22.37 -22.00 29.88
C LYS A 118 -21.54 -23.29 30.01
N GLU A 119 -21.72 -24.06 31.08
CA GLU A 119 -21.05 -25.36 31.21
C GLU A 119 -21.58 -26.38 30.19
N TYR A 120 -22.86 -26.25 29.79
CA TYR A 120 -23.42 -27.06 28.70
C TYR A 120 -22.68 -26.82 27.38
N VAL A 121 -22.39 -25.55 27.05
CA VAL A 121 -21.67 -25.17 25.82
C VAL A 121 -20.28 -25.82 25.80
N ASN A 122 -19.47 -25.58 26.83
CA ASN A 122 -18.10 -26.08 26.89
C ASN A 122 -18.06 -27.61 26.87
N ARG A 123 -18.99 -28.26 27.56
CA ARG A 123 -19.10 -29.72 27.55
C ARG A 123 -19.52 -30.27 26.19
N GLU A 124 -20.44 -29.62 25.48
CA GLU A 124 -20.92 -30.12 24.19
C GLU A 124 -19.89 -29.87 23.09
N LEU A 125 -19.31 -28.67 23.01
CA LEU A 125 -18.25 -28.36 22.05
C LEU A 125 -16.97 -29.16 22.35
N GLY A 126 -16.61 -29.36 23.62
CA GLY A 126 -15.48 -30.22 24.01
C GLY A 126 -15.67 -31.69 23.57
N LYS A 127 -16.89 -32.23 23.68
CA LYS A 127 -17.19 -33.56 23.10
C LYS A 127 -17.08 -33.57 21.57
N MET A 128 -17.48 -32.48 20.91
CA MET A 128 -17.35 -32.37 19.45
C MET A 128 -15.87 -32.33 19.04
N ILE A 129 -15.01 -31.60 19.76
CA ILE A 129 -13.55 -31.58 19.53
C ILE A 129 -12.94 -32.98 19.68
N ALA A 130 -13.37 -33.75 20.69
CA ALA A 130 -12.86 -35.09 20.95
C ALA A 130 -13.34 -36.16 19.95
N ASP A 131 -14.41 -35.90 19.19
CA ASP A 131 -14.95 -36.84 18.20
C ASP A 131 -14.13 -36.76 16.90
N LYS A 132 -13.47 -37.88 16.55
CA LYS A 132 -12.66 -37.99 15.32
C LYS A 132 -13.44 -37.67 14.04
N LYS A 133 -14.77 -37.80 14.04
CA LYS A 133 -15.60 -37.44 12.88
C LYS A 133 -15.64 -35.93 12.62
N ASN A 134 -15.24 -35.11 13.59
CA ASN A 134 -15.17 -33.66 13.47
C ASN A 134 -13.80 -33.13 13.08
N GLU A 135 -12.82 -33.99 12.74
CA GLU A 135 -11.47 -33.56 12.38
C GLU A 135 -11.47 -32.49 11.28
N GLU A 136 -12.37 -32.62 10.29
CA GLU A 136 -12.55 -31.65 9.19
C GLU A 136 -13.38 -30.41 9.56
N TYR A 137 -13.99 -30.37 10.75
CA TYR A 137 -14.89 -29.31 11.22
C TYR A 137 -14.39 -28.61 12.50
N LEU A 138 -13.14 -28.89 12.90
CA LEU A 138 -12.54 -28.31 14.10
C LEU A 138 -12.45 -26.78 14.00
N ASP A 139 -12.17 -26.26 12.81
CA ASP A 139 -12.18 -24.84 12.47
C ASP A 139 -13.47 -24.13 12.92
N ILE A 140 -14.63 -24.71 12.59
CA ILE A 140 -15.96 -24.17 12.94
C ILE A 140 -16.21 -24.25 14.45
N ILE A 141 -15.79 -25.34 15.11
CA ILE A 141 -15.97 -25.49 16.56
C ILE A 141 -15.15 -24.44 17.31
N TYR A 142 -13.87 -24.29 16.96
CA TYR A 142 -12.99 -23.30 17.57
C TYR A 142 -13.43 -21.87 17.27
N TYR A 143 -13.88 -21.59 16.03
CA TYR A 143 -14.48 -20.29 15.73
C TYR A 143 -15.69 -20.00 16.61
N THR A 144 -16.56 -20.99 16.80
CA THR A 144 -17.73 -20.85 17.68
C THR A 144 -17.32 -20.60 19.13
N LEU A 145 -16.31 -21.29 19.66
CA LEU A 145 -15.77 -21.02 20.99
C LEU A 145 -15.22 -19.60 21.12
N ALA A 146 -14.53 -19.10 20.10
CA ALA A 146 -14.06 -17.73 20.09
C ALA A 146 -15.20 -16.70 20.07
N GLU A 147 -16.24 -16.92 19.27
CA GLU A 147 -17.42 -16.04 19.27
C GLU A 147 -18.08 -15.98 20.64
N ILE A 148 -18.11 -17.09 21.36
CA ILE A 148 -18.64 -17.18 22.71
C ILE A 148 -17.73 -16.45 23.71
N ALA A 149 -16.41 -16.63 23.62
CA ALA A 149 -15.44 -15.93 24.47
C ALA A 149 -15.52 -14.39 24.30
N LEU A 150 -15.73 -13.90 23.08
CA LEU A 150 -15.92 -12.47 22.80
C LEU A 150 -17.20 -11.88 23.41
N MET A 151 -18.19 -12.70 23.79
CA MET A 151 -19.36 -12.23 24.53
C MET A 151 -19.05 -11.97 26.02
N ASP A 152 -18.00 -12.59 26.55
CA ASP A 152 -17.64 -12.61 27.98
C ASP A 152 -16.40 -11.76 28.33
N PRO A 153 -16.22 -10.62 27.67
CA PRO A 153 -14.94 -9.88 27.56
C PRO A 153 -13.62 -10.66 27.60
N ASP A 154 -13.61 -11.96 27.27
CA ASP A 154 -12.42 -12.81 27.34
C ASP A 154 -11.74 -12.82 25.97
N GLU A 155 -11.07 -11.71 25.66
CA GLU A 155 -10.41 -11.52 24.37
C GLU A 155 -9.20 -12.45 24.20
N GLU A 156 -8.51 -12.82 25.29
CA GLU A 156 -7.36 -13.74 25.25
C GLU A 156 -7.80 -15.14 24.81
N LEU A 157 -8.86 -15.68 25.44
CA LEU A 157 -9.42 -16.97 25.06
C LEU A 157 -10.01 -16.93 23.64
N ALA A 158 -10.56 -15.79 23.22
CA ALA A 158 -11.02 -15.62 21.84
C ALA A 158 -9.87 -15.69 20.83
N VAL A 159 -8.76 -15.00 21.08
CA VAL A 159 -7.57 -15.03 20.22
C VAL A 159 -6.99 -16.45 20.14
N GLU A 160 -6.90 -17.17 21.26
CA GLU A 160 -6.45 -18.56 21.28
C GLU A 160 -7.34 -19.45 20.39
N ASN A 161 -8.65 -19.39 20.59
CA ASN A 161 -9.60 -20.19 19.83
C ASN A 161 -9.65 -19.81 18.34
N LEU A 162 -9.57 -18.52 17.98
CA LEU A 162 -9.48 -18.13 16.57
C LEU A 162 -8.18 -18.62 15.93
N THR A 163 -7.07 -18.59 16.66
CA THR A 163 -5.78 -19.10 16.18
C THR A 163 -5.90 -20.58 15.88
N LEU A 164 -6.46 -21.36 16.82
CA LEU A 164 -6.77 -22.78 16.60
C LEU A 164 -7.73 -22.98 15.43
N SER A 165 -8.71 -22.10 15.23
CA SER A 165 -9.63 -22.18 14.09
C SER A 165 -8.90 -22.04 12.75
N VAL A 166 -8.00 -21.07 12.62
CA VAL A 166 -7.17 -20.88 11.42
C VAL A 166 -6.22 -22.06 11.21
N GLU A 167 -5.58 -22.55 12.28
CA GLU A 167 -4.62 -23.66 12.23
C GLU A 167 -5.26 -25.01 11.89
N LYS A 168 -6.49 -25.25 12.36
CA LYS A 168 -7.23 -26.51 12.15
C LYS A 168 -8.06 -26.51 10.87
N SER A 169 -8.12 -25.40 10.13
CA SER A 169 -8.79 -25.40 8.83
C SER A 169 -8.00 -26.21 7.80
N VAL A 170 -8.63 -27.24 7.25
CA VAL A 170 -8.02 -28.17 6.29
C VAL A 170 -8.38 -27.81 4.85
N SER A 171 -9.67 -27.61 4.57
CA SER A 171 -10.22 -27.37 3.22
C SER A 171 -11.29 -26.28 3.18
N ASN A 172 -11.52 -25.60 4.31
CA ASN A 172 -12.58 -24.61 4.45
C ASN A 172 -11.98 -23.20 4.41
N ASP A 173 -11.67 -22.77 3.19
CA ASP A 173 -11.04 -21.47 2.92
C ASP A 173 -11.90 -20.31 3.43
N TYR A 174 -13.23 -20.40 3.27
CA TYR A 174 -14.15 -19.41 3.79
C TYR A 174 -14.05 -19.24 5.31
N GLN A 175 -14.13 -20.34 6.08
CA GLN A 175 -14.00 -20.27 7.53
C GLN A 175 -12.61 -19.79 7.95
N LYS A 176 -11.56 -20.20 7.23
CA LYS A 176 -10.20 -19.73 7.48
C LYS A 176 -10.09 -18.22 7.32
N SER A 177 -10.64 -17.66 6.24
CA SER A 177 -10.68 -16.21 6.01
C SER A 177 -11.48 -15.48 7.08
N VAL A 178 -12.64 -16.00 7.48
CA VAL A 178 -13.48 -15.37 8.50
C VAL A 178 -12.80 -15.39 9.88
N SER A 179 -12.15 -16.49 10.25
CA SER A 179 -11.39 -16.60 11.50
C SER A 179 -10.16 -15.68 11.50
N ALA A 180 -9.43 -15.64 10.38
CA ALA A 180 -8.27 -14.75 10.21
C ALA A 180 -8.68 -13.28 10.22
N LEU A 181 -9.78 -12.90 9.55
CA LEU A 181 -10.27 -11.53 9.55
C LEU A 181 -10.59 -11.05 10.96
N LYS A 182 -11.25 -11.90 11.76
CA LYS A 182 -11.60 -11.56 13.14
C LYS A 182 -10.38 -11.41 14.04
N LEU A 183 -9.34 -12.24 13.85
CA LEU A 183 -8.04 -12.05 14.50
C LEU A 183 -7.38 -10.74 14.07
N ALA A 184 -7.40 -10.45 12.77
CA ALA A 184 -6.81 -9.25 12.21
C ALA A 184 -7.45 -8.00 12.81
N ASP A 185 -8.78 -7.97 12.93
CA ASP A 185 -9.53 -6.88 13.56
C ASP A 185 -9.21 -6.71 15.05
N ILE A 186 -9.09 -7.80 15.81
CA ILE A 186 -8.71 -7.77 17.24
C ILE A 186 -7.30 -7.17 17.39
N HIS A 187 -6.32 -7.70 16.65
CA HIS A 187 -4.95 -7.20 16.70
C HIS A 187 -4.85 -5.75 16.21
N TYR A 188 -5.63 -5.37 15.20
CA TYR A 188 -5.70 -4.00 14.72
C TYR A 188 -6.22 -3.05 15.80
N LYS A 189 -7.31 -3.42 16.48
CA LYS A 189 -7.89 -2.64 17.59
C LYS A 189 -6.89 -2.47 18.74
N ASN A 190 -6.06 -3.49 19.00
CA ASN A 190 -5.02 -3.47 20.02
C ASN A 190 -3.72 -2.78 19.55
N LEU A 191 -3.71 -2.17 18.36
CA LEU A 191 -2.56 -1.50 17.75
C LEU A 191 -1.37 -2.45 17.48
N GLU A 192 -1.62 -3.76 17.46
CA GLU A 192 -0.65 -4.80 17.14
C GLU A 192 -0.54 -4.98 15.61
N TYR A 193 -0.18 -3.91 14.90
CA TYR A 193 -0.29 -3.83 13.44
C TYR A 193 0.45 -4.94 12.68
N LYS A 194 1.60 -5.41 13.19
CA LYS A 194 2.35 -6.53 12.60
C LYS A 194 1.55 -7.83 12.61
N LYS A 195 0.89 -8.16 13.72
CA LYS A 195 0.03 -9.35 13.82
C LYS A 195 -1.23 -9.15 12.98
N ALA A 196 -1.83 -7.96 13.06
CA ALA A 196 -3.02 -7.62 12.28
C ALA A 196 -2.78 -7.83 10.78
N GLN A 197 -1.67 -7.31 10.25
CA GLN A 197 -1.28 -7.44 8.85
C GLN A 197 -1.11 -8.90 8.42
N GLN A 198 -0.46 -9.73 9.23
CA GLN A 198 -0.29 -11.17 8.92
C GLN A 198 -1.64 -11.90 8.76
N TYR A 199 -2.62 -11.57 9.60
CA TYR A 199 -3.95 -12.16 9.51
C TYR A 199 -4.81 -11.54 8.41
N TYR A 200 -4.64 -10.25 8.08
CA TYR A 200 -5.26 -9.66 6.89
C TYR A 200 -4.70 -10.27 5.59
N ASP A 201 -3.40 -10.54 5.50
CA ASP A 201 -2.82 -11.26 4.36
C ASP A 201 -3.42 -12.66 4.21
N THR A 202 -3.52 -13.39 5.33
CA THR A 202 -4.18 -14.70 5.35
C THR A 202 -5.63 -14.60 4.91
N THR A 203 -6.34 -13.54 5.33
CA THR A 203 -7.71 -13.27 4.88
C THR A 203 -7.76 -13.05 3.38
N MET A 204 -6.95 -12.14 2.84
CA MET A 204 -6.95 -11.77 1.42
C MET A 204 -6.53 -12.91 0.49
N ALA A 205 -5.76 -13.88 0.99
CA ALA A 205 -5.38 -15.06 0.21
C ALA A 205 -6.57 -15.99 -0.12
N PHE A 206 -7.61 -16.01 0.73
CA PHE A 206 -8.69 -17.01 0.65
C PHE A 206 -10.10 -16.39 0.64
N LEU A 207 -10.24 -15.08 0.90
CA LEU A 207 -11.53 -14.40 1.00
C LEU A 207 -12.19 -14.27 -0.38
N PRO A 208 -13.46 -14.70 -0.56
CA PRO A 208 -14.19 -14.51 -1.81
C PRO A 208 -14.42 -13.03 -2.16
N GLU A 209 -14.36 -12.69 -3.45
CA GLU A 209 -14.60 -11.31 -3.93
C GLU A 209 -16.05 -10.82 -3.70
N ASP A 210 -17.01 -11.74 -3.59
CA ASP A 210 -18.41 -11.42 -3.29
C ASP A 210 -18.68 -11.26 -1.78
N PHE A 211 -17.63 -11.33 -0.95
CA PHE A 211 -17.75 -11.10 0.49
C PHE A 211 -18.16 -9.65 0.79
N PRO A 212 -19.07 -9.42 1.75
CA PRO A 212 -19.44 -8.07 2.16
C PRO A 212 -18.22 -7.24 2.57
N ASN A 213 -18.10 -6.02 2.06
CA ASN A 213 -17.00 -5.10 2.36
C ASN A 213 -15.60 -5.60 1.93
N PHE A 214 -15.51 -6.51 0.96
CA PHE A 214 -14.22 -7.02 0.43
C PHE A 214 -13.24 -5.88 0.08
N GLU A 215 -13.70 -4.84 -0.63
CA GLU A 215 -12.85 -3.69 -1.01
C GLU A 215 -12.32 -2.92 0.20
N GLU A 216 -13.12 -2.77 1.27
CA GLU A 216 -12.67 -2.10 2.50
C GLU A 216 -11.57 -2.92 3.20
N ILE A 217 -11.73 -4.24 3.25
CA ILE A 217 -10.75 -5.17 3.83
C ILE A 217 -9.45 -5.13 3.03
N LYS A 218 -9.55 -5.12 1.70
CA LYS A 218 -8.39 -5.03 0.79
C LYS A 218 -7.61 -3.74 1.00
N VAL A 219 -8.28 -2.59 0.97
CA VAL A 219 -7.65 -1.28 1.21
C VAL A 219 -6.99 -1.25 2.58
N LYS A 220 -7.67 -1.77 3.61
CA LYS A 220 -7.09 -1.85 4.96
C LYS A 220 -5.84 -2.74 5.00
N ASN A 221 -5.81 -3.87 4.29
CA ASN A 221 -4.63 -4.71 4.18
C ASN A 221 -3.47 -3.99 3.49
N GLU A 222 -3.73 -3.29 2.39
CA GLU A 222 -2.71 -2.52 1.66
C GLU A 222 -2.08 -1.42 2.54
N ILE A 223 -2.92 -0.68 3.29
CA ILE A 223 -2.46 0.35 4.23
C ILE A 223 -1.59 -0.27 5.34
N LEU A 224 -2.04 -1.38 5.94
CA LEU A 224 -1.31 -2.06 7.00
C LEU A 224 0.00 -2.69 6.52
N THR A 225 0.00 -3.26 5.32
CA THR A 225 1.22 -3.79 4.67
C THR A 225 2.25 -2.69 4.50
N ASN A 226 1.85 -1.51 4.00
CA ASN A 226 2.74 -0.36 3.88
C ASN A 226 3.20 0.18 5.25
N LEU A 227 2.32 0.21 6.26
CA LEU A 227 2.68 0.61 7.61
C LEU A 227 3.75 -0.32 8.20
N VAL A 228 3.48 -1.63 8.19
CA VAL A 228 4.36 -2.66 8.76
C VAL A 228 5.69 -2.70 8.01
N LYS A 229 5.69 -2.55 6.68
CA LYS A 229 6.93 -2.43 5.88
C LYS A 229 7.83 -1.32 6.45
N ASN A 230 7.31 -0.11 6.66
CA ASN A 230 8.12 0.99 7.19
C ASN A 230 8.49 0.80 8.68
N LEU A 231 7.60 0.25 9.50
CA LEU A 231 7.92 -0.06 10.91
C LEU A 231 9.07 -1.08 11.02
N LEU A 232 9.10 -2.08 10.12
CA LEU A 232 10.17 -3.06 10.05
C LEU A 232 11.50 -2.44 9.57
N VAL A 233 11.49 -1.40 8.71
CA VAL A 233 12.71 -0.62 8.41
C VAL A 233 13.29 -0.08 9.71
N ILE A 234 12.45 0.61 10.48
CA ILE A 234 12.88 1.30 11.70
C ILE A 234 13.44 0.28 12.69
N GLU A 235 12.68 -0.79 12.98
CA GLU A 235 13.09 -1.84 13.92
C GLU A 235 14.40 -2.53 13.49
N THR A 236 14.51 -2.87 12.20
CA THR A 236 15.68 -3.57 11.65
C THR A 236 16.90 -2.67 11.68
N GLN A 237 16.80 -1.47 11.12
CA GLN A 237 17.92 -0.53 11.05
C GLN A 237 18.35 -0.08 12.44
N ASP A 238 17.43 0.13 13.39
CA ASP A 238 17.78 0.42 14.79
C ASP A 238 18.58 -0.72 15.42
N SER A 239 18.17 -1.96 15.17
CA SER A 239 18.88 -3.14 15.65
C SER A 239 20.28 -3.25 15.04
N LEU A 240 20.40 -3.06 13.72
CA LEU A 240 21.69 -3.10 13.01
C LEU A 240 22.63 -1.99 13.48
N GLN A 241 22.15 -0.75 13.61
CA GLN A 241 22.94 0.36 14.13
C GLN A 241 23.38 0.13 15.57
N ARG A 242 22.48 -0.41 16.42
CA ARG A 242 22.81 -0.75 17.81
C ARG A 242 23.95 -1.75 17.87
N ILE A 243 23.90 -2.81 17.06
CA ILE A 243 24.94 -3.84 16.99
C ILE A 243 26.24 -3.27 16.40
N ALA A 244 26.16 -2.44 15.35
CA ALA A 244 27.31 -1.81 14.72
C ALA A 244 28.08 -0.89 15.69
N LYS A 245 27.37 -0.16 16.55
CA LYS A 245 27.93 0.74 17.58
C LYS A 245 28.58 0.00 18.76
N MET A 246 28.37 -1.31 18.91
CA MET A 246 29.03 -2.09 19.97
C MET A 246 30.54 -2.23 19.68
N PRO A 247 31.39 -2.29 20.73
CA PRO A 247 32.78 -2.69 20.57
C PRO A 247 32.86 -4.06 19.88
N GLU A 248 33.85 -4.24 18.99
CA GLU A 248 33.97 -5.44 18.15
C GLU A 248 33.91 -6.75 18.95
N SER A 249 34.56 -6.80 20.11
CA SER A 249 34.52 -7.99 20.98
C SER A 249 33.10 -8.30 21.49
N GLN A 250 32.34 -7.29 21.91
CA GLN A 250 30.96 -7.47 22.38
C GLN A 250 30.01 -7.82 21.23
N ARG A 251 30.20 -7.18 20.08
CA ARG A 251 29.46 -7.48 18.84
C ARG A 251 29.64 -8.95 18.44
N ASN A 252 30.89 -9.44 18.41
CA ASN A 252 31.18 -10.81 18.04
C ASN A 252 30.56 -11.81 19.05
N GLN A 253 30.62 -11.53 20.36
CA GLN A 253 29.95 -12.35 21.36
C GLN A 253 28.43 -12.39 21.18
N PHE A 254 27.82 -11.25 20.83
CA PHE A 254 26.39 -11.18 20.53
C PHE A 254 26.03 -12.04 19.30
N ILE A 255 26.81 -11.94 18.22
CA ILE A 255 26.60 -12.76 17.01
C ILE A 255 26.80 -14.25 17.30
N ASP A 256 27.84 -14.61 18.06
CA ASP A 256 28.11 -16.01 18.44
C ASP A 256 26.95 -16.59 19.27
N LYS A 257 26.31 -15.76 20.12
CA LYS A 257 25.10 -16.16 20.86
C LYS A 257 23.92 -16.40 19.92
N LEU A 258 23.69 -15.53 18.92
CA LEU A 258 22.64 -15.74 17.91
C LEU A 258 22.86 -17.02 17.11
N ILE A 259 24.11 -17.30 16.72
CA ILE A 259 24.49 -18.54 16.03
C ILE A 259 24.20 -19.76 16.91
N ALA A 260 24.55 -19.71 18.20
CA ALA A 260 24.28 -20.79 19.14
C ALA A 260 22.77 -21.03 19.32
N GLU A 261 21.98 -19.96 19.45
CA GLU A 261 20.52 -20.04 19.50
C GLU A 261 19.92 -20.64 18.22
N TYR A 262 20.41 -20.24 17.04
CA TYR A 262 20.00 -20.80 15.76
C TYR A 262 20.30 -22.31 15.66
N ILE A 263 21.50 -22.73 16.06
CA ILE A 263 21.90 -24.15 16.06
C ILE A 263 21.02 -24.96 17.00
N GLU A 264 20.69 -24.42 18.18
CA GLU A 264 19.83 -25.09 19.15
C GLU A 264 18.38 -25.20 18.66
N GLN A 265 17.83 -24.14 18.08
CA GLN A 265 16.48 -24.17 17.48
C GLN A 265 16.39 -25.20 16.35
N GLU A 266 17.42 -25.27 15.50
CA GLU A 266 17.50 -26.27 14.45
C GLU A 266 17.59 -27.69 15.03
N ARG A 267 18.36 -27.90 16.11
CA ARG A 267 18.44 -29.19 16.82
C ARG A 267 17.09 -29.62 17.40
N ILE A 268 16.37 -28.71 18.06
CA ILE A 268 15.04 -28.97 18.62
C ILE A 268 14.07 -29.34 17.50
N ARG A 269 14.05 -28.57 16.40
CA ARG A 269 13.18 -28.82 15.24
C ARG A 269 13.45 -30.20 14.61
N GLN A 270 14.71 -30.58 14.47
CA GLN A 270 15.09 -31.91 13.96
C GLN A 270 14.66 -33.04 14.89
N GLU A 271 14.76 -32.86 16.20
CA GLU A 271 14.31 -33.86 17.17
C GLU A 271 12.78 -33.96 17.19
N GLU A 272 12.04 -32.85 17.16
CA GLU A 272 10.58 -32.87 17.04
C GLU A 272 10.10 -33.55 15.75
N GLU A 273 10.79 -33.30 14.63
CA GLU A 273 10.48 -33.97 13.37
C GLU A 273 10.76 -35.47 13.45
N ARG A 274 11.87 -35.88 14.08
CA ARG A 274 12.17 -37.29 14.35
C ARG A 274 11.10 -37.94 15.24
N GLN A 275 10.68 -37.27 16.30
CA GLN A 275 9.61 -37.75 17.19
C GLN A 275 8.27 -37.88 16.44
N ARG A 276 7.92 -36.89 15.60
CA ARG A 276 6.74 -36.97 14.71
C ARG A 276 6.85 -38.17 13.76
N GLN A 277 8.00 -38.42 13.17
CA GLN A 277 8.22 -39.57 12.29
C GLN A 277 8.09 -40.91 13.03
N ILE A 278 8.62 -41.01 14.26
CA ILE A 278 8.47 -42.20 15.11
C ILE A 278 6.99 -42.42 15.47
N ALA A 279 6.26 -41.38 15.85
CA ALA A 279 4.83 -41.46 16.16
C ALA A 279 4.00 -41.93 14.95
N ILE A 280 4.32 -41.44 13.74
CA ILE A 280 3.69 -41.89 12.49
C ILE A 280 4.05 -43.35 12.19
N ALA A 281 5.29 -43.77 12.40
CA ALA A 281 5.72 -45.15 12.18
C ALA A 281 5.04 -46.13 13.15
N GLN A 282 4.89 -45.75 14.43
CA GLN A 282 4.15 -46.53 15.43
C GLN A 282 2.65 -46.59 15.12
N ALA A 283 2.05 -45.49 14.67
CA ALA A 283 0.65 -45.46 14.24
C ALA A 283 0.40 -46.38 13.02
N ASN A 284 1.37 -46.49 12.11
CA ASN A 284 1.29 -47.37 10.95
C ASN A 284 1.53 -48.86 11.29
N MET A 285 2.28 -49.18 12.34
CA MET A 285 2.45 -50.58 12.82
C MET A 285 1.19 -51.16 13.46
N ASN A 286 0.25 -50.32 13.94
CA ASN A 286 -0.99 -50.75 14.58
C ASN A 286 -2.20 -50.87 13.63
N ARG A 287 -2.02 -50.74 12.30
CA ARG A 287 -3.07 -50.99 11.31
C ARG A 287 -3.05 -52.47 10.87
N PRO A 288 -4.18 -53.20 10.88
CA PRO A 288 -4.26 -54.54 10.30
C PRO A 288 -3.91 -54.49 8.81
N MET A 289 -2.87 -55.23 8.41
CA MET A 289 -2.46 -55.35 7.01
C MET A 289 -3.51 -56.12 6.21
N ASP A 290 -4.30 -55.42 5.40
CA ASP A 290 -5.13 -56.02 4.37
C ASP A 290 -4.28 -56.25 3.11
N PHE A 291 -3.88 -57.51 2.89
CA PHE A 291 -3.16 -57.94 1.69
C PHE A 291 -4.18 -58.15 0.56
N GLY A 292 -4.62 -57.06 -0.06
CA GLY A 292 -5.60 -57.10 -1.15
C GLY A 292 -5.27 -56.15 -2.31
N SER A 293 -5.03 -56.75 -3.48
CA SER A 293 -4.99 -56.14 -4.83
C SER A 293 -3.66 -55.55 -5.32
N SER A 294 -2.91 -56.41 -6.02
CA SER A 294 -1.93 -56.01 -7.04
C SER A 294 -2.65 -55.33 -8.22
N GLY A 295 -2.60 -54.00 -8.27
CA GLY A 295 -3.14 -53.22 -9.39
C GLY A 295 -3.66 -51.82 -9.02
N ALA A 296 -3.73 -51.47 -7.74
CA ALA A 296 -4.20 -50.16 -7.31
C ALA A 296 -3.19 -49.04 -7.63
N TRP A 297 -3.72 -47.87 -8.00
CA TRP A 297 -2.99 -46.62 -8.25
C TRP A 297 -1.93 -46.36 -7.16
N TYR A 298 -0.78 -45.79 -7.55
CA TYR A 298 0.44 -45.68 -6.74
C TYR A 298 0.22 -45.28 -5.26
N PHE A 299 -0.71 -44.34 -5.00
CA PHE A 299 -1.00 -43.82 -3.66
C PHE A 299 -1.81 -44.75 -2.74
N TYR A 300 -2.38 -45.82 -3.28
CA TYR A 300 -3.14 -46.81 -2.51
C TYR A 300 -2.31 -48.03 -2.11
N ASN A 301 -1.05 -48.12 -2.54
CA ASN A 301 -0.11 -49.13 -2.06
C ASN A 301 0.83 -48.53 -1.00
N PRO A 302 0.67 -48.87 0.28
CA PRO A 302 1.49 -48.33 1.37
C PRO A 302 2.99 -48.58 1.18
N GLN A 303 3.39 -49.70 0.56
CA GLN A 303 4.80 -49.97 0.26
C GLN A 303 5.34 -49.05 -0.83
N SER A 304 4.57 -48.84 -1.92
CA SER A 304 4.98 -47.94 -3.00
C SER A 304 5.06 -46.49 -2.54
N VAL A 305 4.11 -46.04 -1.70
CA VAL A 305 4.15 -44.71 -1.08
C VAL A 305 5.33 -44.56 -0.12
N ALA A 306 5.61 -45.57 0.71
CA ALA A 306 6.77 -45.54 1.61
C ALA A 306 8.09 -45.50 0.84
N TYR A 307 8.21 -46.28 -0.24
CA TYR A 307 9.39 -46.28 -1.11
C TYR A 307 9.54 -44.94 -1.84
N GLY A 308 8.45 -44.38 -2.38
CA GLY A 308 8.41 -43.05 -2.98
C GLY A 308 8.79 -41.94 -2.06
N LYS A 309 8.31 -41.99 -0.81
CA LYS A 309 8.66 -41.01 0.22
C LYS A 309 10.15 -41.07 0.57
N ASN A 310 10.72 -42.27 0.69
CA ASN A 310 12.15 -42.45 0.89
C ASN A 310 12.98 -41.95 -0.31
N GLU A 311 12.57 -42.27 -1.53
CA GLU A 311 13.24 -41.81 -2.75
C GLU A 311 13.16 -40.28 -2.90
N PHE A 312 12.01 -39.70 -2.57
CA PHE A 312 11.80 -38.26 -2.53
C PHE A 312 12.70 -37.59 -1.48
N SER A 313 12.76 -38.12 -0.26
CA SER A 313 13.64 -37.62 0.79
C SER A 313 15.12 -37.79 0.42
N GLN A 314 15.51 -38.85 -0.28
CA GLN A 314 16.89 -39.02 -0.78
C GLN A 314 17.24 -38.01 -1.89
N LYS A 315 16.31 -37.76 -2.82
CA LYS A 315 16.55 -36.84 -3.95
C LYS A 315 16.44 -35.37 -3.56
N TRP A 316 15.54 -35.03 -2.63
CA TRP A 316 15.16 -33.65 -2.36
C TRP A 316 15.32 -33.22 -0.90
N GLY A 317 15.59 -34.14 0.03
CA GLY A 317 15.64 -33.86 1.47
C GLY A 317 14.24 -33.70 2.11
N ASN A 318 14.20 -33.27 3.37
CA ASN A 318 12.93 -32.91 4.04
C ASN A 318 12.45 -31.57 3.48
N ARG A 319 11.34 -31.60 2.73
CA ARG A 319 10.71 -30.41 2.14
C ARG A 319 9.42 -30.10 2.86
N LYS A 320 9.24 -28.83 3.24
CA LYS A 320 8.01 -28.32 3.84
C LYS A 320 6.88 -28.40 2.82
N LEU A 321 5.66 -28.69 3.29
CA LEU A 321 4.47 -28.70 2.44
C LEU A 321 4.06 -27.26 2.17
N GLU A 322 4.47 -26.73 1.02
CA GLU A 322 4.22 -25.37 0.57
C GLU A 322 4.42 -25.30 -0.96
N ASP A 323 3.73 -24.37 -1.61
CA ASP A 323 3.84 -24.19 -3.07
C ASP A 323 5.27 -23.86 -3.49
N ASN A 324 5.67 -24.30 -4.69
CA ASN A 324 7.02 -24.15 -5.24
C ASN A 324 8.15 -24.79 -4.42
N TRP A 325 7.88 -25.81 -3.60
CA TRP A 325 8.85 -26.52 -2.73
C TRP A 325 10.15 -27.02 -3.42
N ARG A 326 10.18 -27.10 -4.75
CA ARG A 326 11.35 -27.54 -5.54
C ARG A 326 12.41 -26.45 -5.76
N LEU A 327 12.11 -25.18 -5.49
CA LEU A 327 13.08 -24.08 -5.62
C LEU A 327 14.03 -24.06 -4.40
N SER A 328 15.34 -24.04 -4.62
CA SER A 328 16.37 -23.97 -3.57
C SER A 328 16.47 -22.60 -2.92
N ASN A 329 16.12 -21.54 -3.65
CA ASN A 329 15.97 -20.18 -3.14
C ASN A 329 14.48 -19.83 -3.13
N LYS A 330 13.92 -19.74 -1.93
CA LYS A 330 12.64 -19.10 -1.68
C LYS A 330 12.91 -17.89 -0.79
N ARG A 331 13.22 -16.75 -1.40
CA ARG A 331 12.98 -15.45 -0.75
C ARG A 331 11.47 -15.24 -0.76
N ALA A 332 10.77 -15.89 0.16
CA ALA A 332 9.39 -15.59 0.50
C ALA A 332 9.39 -15.17 1.97
N PHE A 333 10.05 -14.04 2.22
CA PHE A 333 10.01 -13.09 3.33
C PHE A 333 11.25 -12.20 3.17
N ASP A 334 11.43 -11.67 1.97
CA ASP A 334 12.16 -10.42 1.82
C ASP A 334 11.07 -9.37 1.97
N VAL A 335 11.08 -8.65 3.09
CA VAL A 335 10.43 -7.34 3.10
C VAL A 335 11.27 -6.56 2.11
N ASP A 336 10.78 -6.49 0.88
CA ASP A 336 11.32 -5.72 -0.22
C ASP A 336 11.74 -4.34 0.30
N PHE A 337 13.03 -4.20 0.54
CA PHE A 337 13.69 -2.93 0.79
C PHE A 337 14.53 -2.58 -0.42
N GLY A 338 13.85 -2.43 -1.55
CA GLY A 338 14.40 -1.84 -2.77
C GLY A 338 14.64 -2.89 -3.84
N GLU A 339 13.88 -2.72 -4.93
CA GLU A 339 14.03 -3.30 -6.27
C GLU A 339 13.96 -4.84 -6.37
N ASP A 340 13.09 -5.29 -7.27
CA ASP A 340 12.94 -6.68 -7.71
C ASP A 340 14.26 -7.31 -8.21
N ASP A 341 14.41 -8.58 -7.84
CA ASP A 341 15.07 -9.71 -8.51
C ASP A 341 16.58 -9.67 -8.85
N ASP A 342 17.29 -10.63 -8.25
CA ASP A 342 18.58 -11.20 -8.69
C ASP A 342 19.70 -10.20 -9.03
N GLU A 343 20.01 -9.28 -8.11
CA GLU A 343 21.25 -8.50 -8.18
C GLU A 343 22.46 -9.37 -7.79
N ILE A 344 23.11 -9.88 -8.82
CA ILE A 344 24.57 -9.97 -8.84
C ILE A 344 25.07 -8.55 -8.56
N TYR A 345 25.64 -8.35 -7.37
CA TYR A 345 26.19 -7.07 -6.98
C TYR A 345 27.42 -6.78 -7.86
N TYR A 346 27.52 -5.59 -8.44
CA TYR A 346 28.73 -5.12 -9.10
C TYR A 346 29.30 -3.93 -8.32
N ASP A 347 30.62 -3.82 -8.23
CA ASP A 347 31.25 -2.59 -7.72
C ASP A 347 31.22 -1.45 -8.77
N GLU A 348 31.72 -0.26 -8.42
CA GLU A 348 31.79 0.90 -9.32
C GLU A 348 32.62 0.65 -10.60
N ASP A 349 33.39 -0.45 -10.65
CA ASP A 349 34.23 -0.86 -11.78
C ASP A 349 33.61 -2.01 -12.60
N GLY A 350 32.44 -2.52 -12.21
CA GLY A 350 31.72 -3.57 -12.93
C GLY A 350 32.21 -4.99 -12.66
N GLU A 351 32.94 -5.25 -11.56
CA GLU A 351 33.29 -6.61 -11.14
C GLU A 351 32.22 -7.26 -10.25
N GLU A 352 32.01 -8.56 -10.45
CA GLU A 352 31.04 -9.39 -9.73
C GLU A 352 31.41 -9.49 -8.24
N LEU A 353 30.66 -8.83 -7.36
CA LEU A 353 30.82 -8.95 -5.91
C LEU A 353 30.54 -10.39 -5.48
N ALA A 354 31.46 -10.96 -4.70
CA ALA A 354 31.40 -12.32 -4.21
C ALA A 354 30.03 -12.69 -3.61
N GLN A 355 29.57 -13.93 -3.85
CA GLN A 355 28.33 -14.47 -3.29
C GLN A 355 28.24 -14.17 -1.79
N ARG A 356 27.16 -13.49 -1.38
CA ARG A 356 26.92 -13.18 0.04
C ARG A 356 26.94 -14.48 0.86
N PRO A 357 27.63 -14.52 2.01
CA PRO A 357 27.55 -15.65 2.93
C PRO A 357 26.09 -15.87 3.35
N THR A 358 25.55 -17.06 3.09
CA THR A 358 24.15 -17.40 3.42
C THR A 358 24.02 -18.38 4.58
N ASP A 359 25.13 -18.92 5.10
CA ASP A 359 25.09 -19.90 6.19
C ASP A 359 24.81 -19.18 7.53
N PRO A 360 23.65 -19.38 8.16
CA PRO A 360 23.32 -18.72 9.44
C PRO A 360 24.18 -19.22 10.61
N LYS A 361 25.06 -20.21 10.40
CA LYS A 361 26.05 -20.68 11.36
C LYS A 361 27.40 -19.97 11.24
N ASN A 362 27.62 -19.21 10.15
CA ASN A 362 28.82 -18.42 9.95
C ASN A 362 28.60 -16.99 10.46
N ARG A 363 29.59 -16.45 11.16
CA ARG A 363 29.60 -15.06 11.65
C ARG A 363 29.55 -14.04 10.51
N GLU A 364 30.19 -14.33 9.38
CA GLU A 364 30.25 -13.43 8.22
C GLU A 364 28.86 -13.04 7.71
N THR A 365 27.91 -13.99 7.74
CA THR A 365 26.50 -13.78 7.37
C THR A 365 25.84 -12.63 8.13
N TYR A 366 26.19 -12.45 9.41
CA TYR A 366 25.61 -11.40 10.26
C TYR A 366 26.37 -10.07 10.18
N LEU A 367 27.62 -10.09 9.70
CA LEU A 367 28.47 -8.89 9.64
C LEU A 367 28.24 -8.06 8.37
N VAL A 368 27.80 -8.68 7.28
CA VAL A 368 27.66 -8.04 5.96
C VAL A 368 26.70 -6.85 5.98
N ASP A 369 25.57 -6.98 6.68
CA ASP A 369 24.52 -5.97 6.71
C ASP A 369 24.72 -4.91 7.81
N LEU A 370 25.77 -5.03 8.64
CA LEU A 370 26.03 -4.05 9.69
C LEU A 370 26.61 -2.75 9.12
N PRO A 371 26.05 -1.58 9.49
CA PRO A 371 26.59 -0.30 9.07
C PRO A 371 27.84 0.07 9.88
N LEU A 372 28.97 -0.57 9.57
CA LEU A 372 30.23 -0.40 10.29
C LEU A 372 31.04 0.84 9.84
N THR A 373 30.74 1.38 8.66
CA THR A 373 31.37 2.61 8.14
C THR A 373 30.44 3.80 8.33
N GLU A 374 31.01 5.00 8.40
CA GLU A 374 30.25 6.25 8.55
C GLU A 374 29.22 6.41 7.41
N GLU A 375 29.61 6.12 6.18
CA GLU A 375 28.72 6.18 5.01
C GLU A 375 27.54 5.20 5.13
N LYS A 376 27.80 3.94 5.53
CA LYS A 376 26.73 2.96 5.74
C LYS A 376 25.82 3.36 6.91
N MET A 377 26.38 3.98 7.96
CA MET A 377 25.62 4.51 9.10
C MET A 377 24.70 5.65 8.68
N GLN A 378 25.18 6.56 7.84
CA GLN A 378 24.37 7.64 7.28
C GLN A 378 23.27 7.11 6.37
N ARG A 379 23.57 6.16 5.48
CA ARG A 379 22.56 5.50 4.63
C ARG A 379 21.47 4.81 5.46
N SER A 380 21.87 4.07 6.50
CA SER A 380 20.95 3.43 7.45
C SER A 380 20.08 4.46 8.18
N THR A 381 20.68 5.59 8.59
CA THR A 381 19.96 6.70 9.24
C THR A 381 18.94 7.34 8.30
N GLU A 382 19.30 7.53 7.03
CA GLU A 382 18.41 8.08 6.01
C GLU A 382 17.22 7.16 5.72
N MET A 383 17.42 5.84 5.75
CA MET A 383 16.33 4.85 5.65
C MET A 383 15.35 4.98 6.82
N ILE A 384 15.87 5.11 8.05
CA ILE A 384 15.03 5.32 9.25
C ILE A 384 14.23 6.62 9.13
N ILE A 385 14.87 7.72 8.71
CA ILE A 385 14.23 9.03 8.54
C ILE A 385 13.07 8.95 7.55
N LYS A 386 13.29 8.35 6.37
CA LYS A 386 12.24 8.14 5.37
C LYS A 386 11.10 7.28 5.90
N ALA A 387 11.42 6.21 6.62
CA ALA A 387 10.42 5.33 7.21
C ALA A 387 9.56 6.04 8.27
N TYR A 388 10.15 6.82 9.18
CA TYR A 388 9.39 7.62 10.16
C TYR A 388 8.43 8.60 9.48
N TYR A 389 8.90 9.27 8.43
CA TYR A 389 8.08 10.20 7.66
C TYR A 389 6.88 9.47 7.05
N ASN A 390 7.12 8.37 6.34
CA ASN A 390 6.07 7.54 5.73
C ASN A 390 5.08 6.99 6.77
N VAL A 391 5.58 6.46 7.90
CA VAL A 391 4.73 5.93 9.00
C VAL A 391 3.76 7.00 9.49
N GLY A 392 4.24 8.23 9.69
CA GLY A 392 3.36 9.33 10.08
C GLY A 392 2.24 9.52 9.06
N PHE A 393 2.56 9.75 7.79
CA PHE A 393 1.53 9.95 6.76
C PHE A 393 0.59 8.76 6.61
N ILE A 394 1.08 7.53 6.77
CA ILE A 394 0.21 6.34 6.76
C ILE A 394 -0.77 6.37 7.95
N TYR A 395 -0.33 6.77 9.14
CA TYR A 395 -1.25 6.98 10.27
C TYR A 395 -2.29 8.05 9.98
N ARG A 396 -1.88 9.22 9.47
CA ARG A 396 -2.78 10.35 9.22
C ARG A 396 -3.75 10.11 8.06
N ASP A 397 -3.22 9.65 6.93
CA ASP A 397 -3.96 9.60 5.67
C ASP A 397 -4.59 8.24 5.44
N GLY A 398 -3.88 7.16 5.80
CA GLY A 398 -4.38 5.79 5.71
C GLY A 398 -5.31 5.43 6.87
N LEU A 399 -4.82 5.54 8.12
CA LEU A 399 -5.56 5.09 9.30
C LEU A 399 -6.42 6.19 9.96
N LYS A 400 -6.32 7.44 9.49
CA LYS A 400 -6.99 8.62 10.07
C LYS A 400 -6.69 8.83 11.56
N ASP A 401 -5.52 8.39 12.01
CA ASP A 401 -5.03 8.50 13.38
C ASP A 401 -4.03 9.66 13.51
N ILE A 402 -4.55 10.85 13.80
CA ILE A 402 -3.75 12.06 14.01
C ILE A 402 -2.88 11.93 15.27
N GLN A 403 -3.33 11.20 16.29
CA GLN A 403 -2.57 11.01 17.51
C GLN A 403 -1.30 10.22 17.23
N LYS A 404 -1.40 9.09 16.53
CA LYS A 404 -0.24 8.28 16.12
C LYS A 404 0.66 9.01 15.13
N PHE A 405 0.10 9.81 14.22
CA PHE A 405 0.90 10.73 13.39
C PHE A 405 1.74 11.64 14.28
N ASN A 406 1.11 12.32 15.25
CA ASN A 406 1.80 13.24 16.14
C ASN A 406 2.90 12.51 16.91
N GLU A 407 2.58 11.44 17.65
CA GLU A 407 3.54 10.61 18.40
C GLU A 407 4.76 10.22 17.55
N THR A 408 4.54 9.76 16.32
CA THR A 408 5.61 9.38 15.38
C THR A 408 6.50 10.58 15.03
N PHE A 409 5.89 11.73 14.76
CA PHE A 409 6.62 12.95 14.40
C PHE A 409 7.33 13.58 15.61
N GLU A 410 6.80 13.41 16.83
CA GLU A 410 7.50 13.82 18.05
C GLU A 410 8.83 13.06 18.20
N ILE A 411 8.77 11.72 18.06
CA ILE A 411 9.96 10.85 18.09
C ILE A 411 10.95 11.26 16.99
N PHE A 412 10.45 11.53 15.78
CA PHE A 412 11.28 11.94 14.65
C PHE A 412 12.03 13.25 14.93
N VAL A 413 11.34 14.28 15.43
CA VAL A 413 11.95 15.59 15.74
C VAL A 413 12.94 15.48 16.91
N GLU A 414 12.63 14.68 17.93
CA GLU A 414 13.52 14.45 19.06
C GLU A 414 14.80 13.71 18.64
N ARG A 415 14.67 12.69 17.78
CA ARG A 415 15.77 11.82 17.38
C ARG A 415 16.66 12.43 16.29
N PHE A 416 16.10 13.23 15.39
CA PHE A 416 16.81 13.83 14.26
C PHE A 416 16.62 15.35 14.21
N PRO A 417 16.90 16.09 15.30
CA PRO A 417 16.54 17.49 15.39
C PRO A 417 17.18 18.33 14.29
N ASP A 418 18.40 18.00 13.86
CA ASP A 418 19.19 18.74 12.86
C ASP A 418 18.90 18.35 11.41
N HIS A 419 18.08 17.33 11.18
CA HIS A 419 17.73 16.91 9.83
C HIS A 419 16.82 17.96 9.14
N GLN A 420 16.96 18.13 7.82
CA GLN A 420 16.22 19.14 7.06
C GLN A 420 14.69 19.00 7.22
N LEU A 421 14.19 17.77 7.30
CA LEU A 421 12.75 17.48 7.46
C LEU A 421 12.23 17.72 8.89
N ALA A 422 13.11 17.84 9.91
CA ALA A 422 12.68 18.05 11.29
C ALA A 422 11.97 19.39 11.47
N LEU A 423 12.38 20.41 10.71
CA LEU A 423 11.73 21.72 10.74
C LEU A 423 10.28 21.65 10.21
N GLN A 424 10.08 20.91 9.12
CA GLN A 424 8.75 20.69 8.55
C GLN A 424 7.87 19.84 9.48
N ALA A 425 8.44 18.79 10.07
CA ALA A 425 7.74 17.95 11.04
C ALA A 425 7.32 18.76 12.28
N ALA A 426 8.21 19.57 12.84
CA ALA A 426 7.92 20.44 13.97
C ALA A 426 6.84 21.49 13.64
N TYR A 427 6.89 22.10 12.45
CA TYR A 427 5.83 23.01 12.01
C TYR A 427 4.47 22.29 11.88
N THR A 428 4.47 21.06 11.35
CA THR A 428 3.24 20.26 11.25
C THR A 428 2.67 19.91 12.62
N LEU A 429 3.52 19.51 13.57
CA LEU A 429 3.12 19.29 14.97
C LEU A 429 2.56 20.56 15.61
N TYR A 430 3.17 21.72 15.35
CA TYR A 430 2.63 23.00 15.82
C TYR A 430 1.22 23.25 15.29
N MET A 431 0.98 23.05 14.00
CA MET A 431 -0.34 23.20 13.39
C MET A 431 -1.36 22.24 14.01
N ASN A 432 -1.04 20.94 14.04
CA ASN A 432 -1.92 19.92 14.58
C ASN A 432 -2.29 20.19 16.06
N TYR A 433 -1.30 20.54 16.90
CA TYR A 433 -1.58 20.84 18.31
C TYR A 433 -2.28 22.18 18.53
N THR A 434 -2.16 23.12 17.59
CA THR A 434 -2.94 24.36 17.62
C THR A 434 -4.42 24.06 17.33
N GLU A 435 -4.70 23.20 16.35
CA GLU A 435 -6.06 22.75 16.02
C GLU A 435 -6.67 21.90 17.14
N ASP A 436 -5.88 21.04 17.77
CA ASP A 436 -6.28 20.21 18.93
C ASP A 436 -6.47 21.04 20.23
N GLY A 437 -6.05 22.31 20.24
CA GLY A 437 -6.11 23.17 21.42
C GLY A 437 -5.07 22.84 22.51
N ASN A 438 -4.10 21.98 22.22
CA ASN A 438 -3.00 21.66 23.13
C ASN A 438 -1.93 22.76 23.12
N VAL A 439 -2.21 23.84 23.84
CA VAL A 439 -1.37 25.06 23.88
C VAL A 439 0.07 24.77 24.31
N ALA A 440 0.29 23.82 25.22
CA ALA A 440 1.62 23.49 25.73
C ALA A 440 2.50 22.88 24.63
N LYS A 441 2.01 21.84 23.95
CA LYS A 441 2.75 21.20 22.86
C LYS A 441 2.85 22.10 21.62
N ALA A 442 1.80 22.85 21.29
CA ALA A 442 1.85 23.83 20.22
C ALA A 442 2.97 24.86 20.46
N ASN A 443 3.06 25.43 21.67
CA ASN A 443 4.12 26.38 22.01
C ASN A 443 5.51 25.74 22.01
N HIS A 444 5.63 24.47 22.42
CA HIS A 444 6.90 23.74 22.37
C HIS A 444 7.45 23.68 20.94
N TYR A 445 6.65 23.18 19.99
CA TYR A 445 7.08 23.04 18.59
C TYR A 445 7.18 24.38 17.86
N LYS A 446 6.33 25.36 18.20
CA LYS A 446 6.50 26.75 17.76
C LYS A 446 7.86 27.30 18.13
N ASN A 447 8.26 27.17 19.39
CA ASN A 447 9.55 27.67 19.86
C ASN A 447 10.72 26.89 19.25
N PHE A 448 10.56 25.59 19.01
CA PHE A 448 11.54 24.79 18.27
C PHE A 448 11.81 25.38 16.88
N VAL A 449 10.76 25.65 16.09
CA VAL A 449 10.89 26.25 14.74
C VAL A 449 11.53 27.64 14.81
N LEU A 450 11.04 28.50 15.70
CA LEU A 450 11.52 29.89 15.83
C LEU A 450 12.97 29.99 16.30
N ASN A 451 13.41 29.11 17.20
CA ASN A 451 14.78 29.13 17.71
C ASN A 451 15.76 28.46 16.74
N LYS A 452 15.35 27.36 16.10
CA LYS A 452 16.24 26.59 15.23
C LYS A 452 16.45 27.25 13.87
N ALA A 453 15.40 27.80 13.28
CA ALA A 453 15.46 28.41 11.96
C ALA A 453 14.63 29.70 11.91
N PRO A 454 15.07 30.78 12.61
CA PRO A 454 14.31 32.02 12.74
C PRO A 454 14.04 32.72 11.40
N ASP A 455 14.85 32.46 10.37
CA ASP A 455 14.71 33.06 9.05
C ASP A 455 13.98 32.14 8.04
N SER A 456 13.52 30.97 8.49
CA SER A 456 12.80 30.01 7.64
C SER A 456 11.39 30.49 7.30
N ASP A 457 10.85 30.00 6.18
CA ASP A 457 9.46 30.28 5.79
C ASP A 457 8.48 29.77 6.86
N TYR A 458 8.79 28.67 7.54
CA TYR A 458 7.99 28.16 8.67
C TYR A 458 7.99 29.12 9.87
N ALA A 459 9.14 29.71 10.22
CA ALA A 459 9.21 30.70 11.28
C ALA A 459 8.43 31.98 10.93
N GLU A 460 8.46 32.41 9.67
CA GLU A 460 7.64 33.53 9.19
C GLU A 460 6.15 33.20 9.19
N LEU A 461 5.74 32.00 8.76
CA LEU A 461 4.34 31.54 8.83
C LEU A 461 3.80 31.51 10.26
N ILE A 462 4.64 31.17 11.24
CA ILE A 462 4.27 31.22 12.66
C ILE A 462 4.09 32.66 13.15
N ARG A 463 4.92 33.61 12.69
CA ARG A 463 4.85 35.03 13.09
C ARG A 463 3.70 35.76 12.44
N ASP A 464 3.44 35.46 11.16
CA ASP A 464 2.39 36.05 10.35
C ASP A 464 1.65 34.94 9.60
N PRO A 465 0.46 34.52 10.08
CA PRO A 465 -0.37 33.53 9.39
C PRO A 465 -0.78 33.93 7.95
N ASN A 466 -0.71 35.22 7.60
CA ASN A 466 -0.96 35.70 6.22
C ASN A 466 0.31 35.78 5.37
N PHE A 467 1.48 35.35 5.89
CA PHE A 467 2.75 35.41 5.17
C PHE A 467 2.71 34.68 3.83
N TYR A 468 1.96 33.58 3.71
CA TYR A 468 1.76 32.88 2.42
C TYR A 468 1.26 33.82 1.31
N LYS A 469 0.32 34.73 1.62
CA LYS A 469 -0.17 35.74 0.65
C LYS A 469 0.94 36.72 0.27
N LYS A 470 1.78 37.13 1.24
CA LYS A 470 2.94 38.00 0.98
C LYS A 470 4.03 37.31 0.16
N ILE A 471 4.24 36.00 0.32
CA ILE A 471 5.14 35.22 -0.54
C ILE A 471 4.59 35.20 -1.97
N GLU A 472 3.29 34.90 -2.15
CA GLU A 472 2.65 34.85 -3.47
C GLU A 472 2.69 36.22 -4.16
N GLU A 473 2.40 37.30 -3.43
CA GLU A 473 2.48 38.68 -3.91
C GLU A 473 3.91 39.05 -4.30
N ARG A 474 4.92 38.70 -3.48
CA ARG A 474 6.34 38.93 -3.81
C ARG A 474 6.81 38.09 -5.00
N ALA A 475 6.31 36.88 -5.16
CA ALA A 475 6.61 36.05 -6.32
C ALA A 475 6.02 36.67 -7.59
N LYS A 476 4.77 37.15 -7.55
CA LYS A 476 4.14 37.89 -8.65
C LYS A 476 4.87 39.20 -8.96
N GLU A 477 5.24 39.97 -7.94
CA GLU A 477 6.04 41.20 -8.09
C GLU A 477 7.39 40.91 -8.76
N GLY A 478 8.06 39.85 -8.33
CA GLY A 478 9.33 39.40 -8.90
C GLY A 478 9.22 38.93 -10.35
N GLU A 479 8.19 38.17 -10.69
CA GLU A 479 7.93 37.75 -12.08
C GLU A 479 7.57 38.94 -12.98
N ASN A 480 6.77 39.90 -12.49
CA ASN A 480 6.48 41.14 -13.22
C ASN A 480 7.73 41.99 -13.43
N PHE A 481 8.59 42.07 -12.40
CA PHE A 481 9.87 42.76 -12.49
C PHE A 481 10.78 42.11 -13.54
N TYR A 482 10.87 40.78 -13.56
CA TYR A 482 11.64 40.07 -14.59
C TYR A 482 11.03 40.25 -15.98
N ALA A 483 9.70 40.25 -16.11
CA ALA A 483 9.04 40.50 -17.39
C ALA A 483 9.42 41.88 -17.95
N ASN A 484 9.43 42.91 -17.11
CA ASN A 484 9.88 44.25 -17.50
C ASN A 484 11.37 44.28 -17.88
N LEU A 485 12.25 43.62 -17.10
CA LEU A 485 13.68 43.49 -17.46
C LEU A 485 13.87 42.79 -18.80
N TYR A 486 13.06 41.77 -19.07
CA TYR A 486 13.11 41.02 -20.31
C TYR A 486 12.62 41.86 -21.50
N GLU A 487 11.58 42.66 -21.30
CA GLU A 487 11.11 43.63 -22.29
C GLU A 487 12.17 44.69 -22.60
N ASP A 488 12.80 45.28 -21.57
CA ASP A 488 13.95 46.18 -21.71
C ASP A 488 15.08 45.51 -22.52
N PHE A 489 15.38 44.24 -22.23
CA PHE A 489 16.38 43.47 -22.97
C PHE A 489 16.01 43.25 -24.45
N GLN A 490 14.75 42.91 -24.74
CA GLN A 490 14.25 42.71 -26.12
C GLN A 490 14.28 44.01 -26.93
N ASN A 491 13.97 45.14 -26.29
CA ASN A 491 13.99 46.46 -26.91
C ASN A 491 15.42 47.02 -27.11
N GLY A 492 16.44 46.32 -26.61
CA GLY A 492 17.84 46.74 -26.70
C GLY A 492 18.28 47.73 -25.63
N ASP A 493 17.45 47.97 -24.60
CA ASP A 493 17.72 48.89 -23.49
C ASP A 493 18.61 48.24 -22.41
N TYR A 494 19.74 47.65 -22.83
CA TYR A 494 20.62 46.84 -21.98
C TYR A 494 21.17 47.60 -20.76
N GLN A 495 21.42 48.91 -20.89
CA GLN A 495 21.86 49.74 -19.77
C GLN A 495 20.77 49.85 -18.68
N ASN A 496 19.50 49.86 -19.09
CA ASN A 496 18.36 49.94 -18.18
C ASN A 496 18.20 48.62 -17.43
N VAL A 497 18.36 47.48 -18.12
CA VAL A 497 18.41 46.14 -17.50
C VAL A 497 19.47 46.11 -16.39
N ILE A 498 20.71 46.52 -16.68
CA ILE A 498 21.81 46.50 -15.70
C ILE A 498 21.51 47.40 -14.49
N ASN A 499 20.94 48.60 -14.72
CA ASN A 499 20.61 49.54 -13.64
C ASN A 499 19.47 49.00 -12.75
N ASN A 500 18.42 48.45 -13.36
CA ASN A 500 17.27 47.90 -12.67
C ASN A 500 17.65 46.65 -11.86
N VAL A 501 18.53 45.78 -12.39
CA VAL A 501 19.07 44.62 -11.65
C VAL A 501 19.84 45.06 -10.41
N LYS A 502 20.72 46.06 -10.52
CA LYS A 502 21.46 46.62 -9.37
C LYS A 502 20.54 47.23 -8.32
N ALA A 503 19.42 47.83 -8.72
CA ALA A 503 18.47 48.45 -7.78
C ALA A 503 17.71 47.43 -6.90
N VAL A 504 17.68 46.16 -7.29
CA VAL A 504 17.00 45.07 -6.56
C VAL A 504 17.97 44.02 -6.05
N GLU A 505 19.26 44.35 -5.99
CA GLU A 505 20.31 43.45 -5.52
C GLU A 505 19.92 42.89 -4.13
N ASP A 506 19.97 41.57 -3.98
CA ASP A 506 19.50 40.77 -2.83
C ASP A 506 17.98 40.67 -2.58
N LYS A 507 17.10 41.46 -3.24
CA LYS A 507 15.65 41.43 -2.98
C LYS A 507 14.99 40.07 -3.29
N TYR A 508 15.42 39.40 -4.37
CA TYR A 508 14.82 38.14 -4.84
C TYR A 508 15.66 36.90 -4.51
N ARG A 509 16.69 37.02 -3.66
CA ARG A 509 17.66 35.95 -3.35
C ARG A 509 17.04 34.66 -2.80
N ARG A 510 15.88 34.74 -2.14
CA ARG A 510 15.13 33.57 -1.63
C ARG A 510 14.47 32.76 -2.75
N ASN A 511 14.08 33.40 -3.87
CA ASN A 511 13.57 32.72 -5.06
C ASN A 511 14.75 32.41 -6.00
N LYS A 512 15.35 31.23 -5.82
CA LYS A 512 16.57 30.83 -6.56
C LYS A 512 16.38 30.79 -8.08
N ASP A 513 15.21 30.38 -8.58
CA ASP A 513 14.92 30.37 -10.04
C ASP A 513 14.85 31.78 -10.61
N LEU A 514 14.07 32.66 -9.96
CA LEU A 514 13.93 34.04 -10.39
C LEU A 514 15.26 34.78 -10.33
N GLN A 515 16.02 34.62 -9.25
CA GLN A 515 17.32 35.26 -9.11
C GLN A 515 18.31 34.77 -10.17
N ALA A 516 18.34 33.46 -10.47
CA ALA A 516 19.19 32.93 -11.53
C ALA A 516 18.80 33.51 -12.90
N ARG A 517 17.51 33.66 -13.20
CA ARG A 517 17.06 34.29 -14.44
C ARG A 517 17.46 35.75 -14.55
N ILE A 518 17.33 36.51 -13.47
CA ILE A 518 17.74 37.92 -13.38
C ILE A 518 19.26 38.04 -13.61
N ASP A 519 20.06 37.27 -12.87
CA ASP A 519 21.52 37.29 -12.96
C ASP A 519 22.01 36.86 -14.36
N TYR A 520 21.33 35.91 -15.00
CA TYR A 520 21.65 35.47 -16.36
C TYR A 520 21.34 36.56 -17.39
N LEU A 521 20.18 37.23 -17.29
CA LEU A 521 19.80 38.33 -18.18
C LEU A 521 20.70 39.55 -17.99
N GLU A 522 21.13 39.82 -16.76
CA GLU A 522 22.15 40.83 -16.47
C GLU A 522 23.46 40.49 -17.18
N SER A 523 23.90 39.23 -17.09
CA SER A 523 25.14 38.76 -17.73
C SER A 523 25.11 39.01 -19.24
N LEU A 524 24.01 38.66 -19.92
CA LEU A 524 23.83 38.90 -21.35
C LEU A 524 23.82 40.40 -21.68
N SER A 525 23.14 41.22 -20.88
CA SER A 525 23.08 42.67 -21.09
C SER A 525 24.44 43.35 -20.97
N ASN A 526 25.32 42.82 -20.11
CA ASN A 526 26.68 43.34 -19.92
C ASN A 526 27.54 43.18 -21.20
N GLU A 527 27.27 42.19 -22.06
CA GLU A 527 27.97 42.05 -23.35
C GLU A 527 27.77 43.29 -24.22
N PHE A 528 26.52 43.72 -24.36
CA PHE A 528 26.14 44.81 -25.27
C PHE A 528 26.56 46.19 -24.76
N VAL A 529 26.76 46.35 -23.45
CA VAL A 529 27.14 47.63 -22.83
C VAL A 529 28.65 47.75 -22.60
N TYR A 530 29.28 46.70 -22.06
CA TYR A 530 30.67 46.74 -21.61
C TYR A 530 31.60 45.79 -22.38
N GLY A 531 31.06 45.07 -23.38
CA GLY A 531 31.83 44.19 -24.25
C GLY A 531 32.00 42.76 -23.72
N ARG A 532 32.62 41.92 -24.56
CA ARG A 532 32.74 40.46 -24.33
C ARG A 532 33.48 40.09 -23.06
N ASP A 533 34.50 40.85 -22.65
CA ASP A 533 35.25 40.58 -21.42
C ASP A 533 34.36 40.69 -20.17
N SER A 534 33.38 41.62 -20.19
CA SER A 534 32.40 41.77 -19.11
C SER A 534 31.42 40.59 -19.06
N LEU A 535 30.97 40.10 -20.22
CA LEU A 535 30.13 38.90 -20.32
C LEU A 535 30.83 37.67 -19.73
N VAL A 536 32.10 37.44 -20.09
CA VAL A 536 32.89 36.31 -19.58
C VAL A 536 32.93 36.33 -18.05
N SER A 537 33.29 37.48 -17.45
CA SER A 537 33.36 37.63 -16.00
C SER A 537 32.00 37.41 -15.32
N LYS A 538 30.91 37.92 -15.91
CA LYS A 538 29.56 37.76 -15.37
C LYS A 538 29.05 36.33 -15.46
N LEU A 539 29.32 35.62 -16.56
CA LEU A 539 28.94 34.21 -16.72
C LEU A 539 29.74 33.28 -15.81
N GLU A 540 31.03 33.56 -15.56
CA GLU A 540 31.82 32.80 -14.58
C GLU A 540 31.21 32.92 -13.18
N ASN A 541 30.89 34.14 -12.74
CA ASN A 541 30.23 34.38 -11.46
C ASN A 541 28.84 33.71 -11.42
N PHE A 542 28.07 33.76 -12.52
CA PHE A 542 26.78 33.08 -12.61
C PHE A 542 26.90 31.57 -12.37
N ILE A 543 27.87 30.91 -13.00
CA ILE A 543 28.08 29.45 -12.89
C ILE A 543 28.51 29.05 -11.48
N GLU A 544 29.33 29.87 -10.82
CA GLU A 544 29.74 29.66 -9.42
C GLU A 544 28.56 29.86 -8.46
N LYS A 545 27.76 30.90 -8.68
CA LYS A 545 26.62 31.27 -7.81
C LYS A 545 25.42 30.34 -7.96
N HIS A 546 25.18 29.78 -9.16
CA HIS A 546 23.99 29.00 -9.51
C HIS A 546 24.33 27.57 -9.98
N ASP A 547 25.18 26.88 -9.22
CA ASP A 547 25.80 25.57 -9.52
C ASP A 547 24.82 24.41 -9.80
N LYS A 548 23.59 24.49 -9.30
CA LYS A 548 22.51 23.48 -9.43
C LYS A 548 21.35 23.94 -10.32
N HIS A 549 21.43 25.14 -10.91
CA HIS A 549 20.34 25.69 -11.71
C HIS A 549 20.39 25.22 -13.17
N ILE A 550 19.23 25.01 -13.81
CA ILE A 550 19.13 24.53 -15.20
C ILE A 550 19.83 25.45 -16.22
N LEU A 551 19.91 26.75 -15.93
CA LEU A 551 20.59 27.73 -16.79
C LEU A 551 22.12 27.63 -16.75
N LYS A 552 22.71 26.90 -15.79
CA LYS A 552 24.17 26.70 -15.70
C LYS A 552 24.74 26.10 -16.98
N GLU A 553 24.12 25.04 -17.49
CA GLU A 553 24.57 24.39 -18.73
C GLU A 553 24.56 25.36 -19.90
N ARG A 554 23.53 26.20 -20.00
CA ARG A 554 23.44 27.24 -21.04
C ARG A 554 24.52 28.32 -20.86
N ALA A 555 24.75 28.76 -19.63
CA ALA A 555 25.82 29.71 -19.31
C ALA A 555 27.21 29.15 -19.62
N GLN A 556 27.44 27.86 -19.35
CA GLN A 556 28.70 27.18 -19.62
C GLN A 556 28.97 27.04 -21.13
N VAL A 557 27.95 26.67 -21.91
CA VAL A 557 28.05 26.61 -23.38
C VAL A 557 28.37 27.99 -23.96
N LEU A 558 27.66 29.04 -23.50
CA LEU A 558 27.89 30.41 -23.94
C LEU A 558 29.30 30.89 -23.56
N LEU A 559 29.73 30.66 -22.32
CA LEU A 559 31.07 31.01 -21.84
C LEU A 559 32.17 30.36 -22.68
N ASN A 560 32.01 29.08 -23.02
CA ASN A 560 32.96 28.34 -23.86
C ASN A 560 33.01 28.91 -25.28
N SER A 561 31.85 29.28 -25.85
CA SER A 561 31.79 29.88 -27.19
C SER A 561 32.50 31.23 -27.27
N VAL A 562 32.27 32.11 -26.28
CA VAL A 562 32.87 33.45 -26.23
C VAL A 562 34.39 33.37 -26.03
N LYS A 563 34.88 32.40 -25.22
CA LYS A 563 36.32 32.18 -24.98
C LYS A 563 37.07 31.59 -26.18
N THR A 564 36.42 30.75 -26.98
CA THR A 564 37.08 30.05 -28.09
C THR A 564 37.08 30.86 -29.39
N GLY A 565 36.39 32.01 -29.44
CA GLY A 565 36.31 32.86 -30.63
C GLY A 565 35.60 32.20 -31.80
N ALA A 566 34.93 31.06 -31.57
CA ALA A 566 34.10 30.41 -32.56
C ALA A 566 32.82 31.23 -32.73
N ASP A 567 32.64 31.82 -33.92
CA ASP A 567 31.33 32.26 -34.37
C ASP A 567 30.47 30.99 -34.50
N ILE A 568 29.72 30.68 -33.45
CA ILE A 568 28.49 29.93 -33.62
C ILE A 568 27.59 30.88 -34.40
N ALA A 569 27.55 30.68 -35.72
CA ALA A 569 26.59 31.31 -36.60
C ALA A 569 25.20 31.15 -35.98
N SER A 570 24.70 32.26 -35.42
CA SER A 570 23.29 32.61 -35.24
C SER A 570 22.31 31.44 -35.38
N GLN A 571 22.25 30.58 -34.38
CA GLN A 571 21.01 29.98 -33.91
C GLN A 571 21.06 30.03 -32.39
N ASP A 572 20.06 30.68 -31.80
CA ASP A 572 19.76 30.78 -30.37
C ASP A 572 20.40 31.92 -29.54
N ALA A 573 20.67 33.07 -30.17
CA ALA A 573 20.56 34.36 -29.49
C ALA A 573 19.26 35.05 -29.95
N ALA A 574 18.37 35.36 -28.99
CA ALA A 574 17.05 35.97 -29.16
C ALA A 574 15.95 35.07 -29.76
N GLY A 575 15.37 34.21 -28.93
CA GLY A 575 14.24 33.37 -29.33
C GLY A 575 13.53 32.60 -28.22
N ALA A 576 13.34 33.19 -27.03
CA ALA A 576 12.30 32.74 -26.10
C ALA A 576 11.09 33.65 -26.24
N VAL A 577 10.50 33.49 -27.41
CA VAL A 577 9.16 33.91 -27.82
C VAL A 577 8.22 33.90 -26.62
N ASN A 578 7.54 35.01 -26.34
CA ASN A 578 6.42 35.04 -25.41
C ASN A 578 5.18 34.35 -26.02
N GLU A 579 5.39 33.37 -26.89
CA GLU A 579 4.39 32.60 -27.63
C GLU A 579 4.84 31.14 -27.68
N PHE A 580 3.87 30.24 -27.79
CA PHE A 580 4.13 28.82 -27.88
C PHE A 580 4.73 28.45 -29.23
N THR A 581 5.71 27.55 -29.21
CA THR A 581 6.46 27.12 -30.40
C THR A 581 6.26 25.63 -30.68
N ALA A 582 6.43 25.23 -31.93
CA ALA A 582 6.33 23.84 -32.39
C ALA A 582 7.46 23.49 -33.37
N ASP A 583 8.67 23.97 -33.07
CA ASP A 583 9.88 23.71 -33.84
C ASP A 583 10.14 22.20 -33.94
N GLU A 584 10.27 21.68 -35.15
CA GLU A 584 10.47 20.25 -35.43
C GLU A 584 11.76 19.68 -34.83
N SER A 585 12.80 20.53 -34.70
CA SER A 585 14.15 20.18 -34.24
C SER A 585 14.41 20.48 -32.77
N ALA A 586 13.52 21.24 -32.13
CA ALA A 586 13.65 21.58 -30.72
C ALA A 586 13.57 20.35 -29.82
N PHE A 587 14.01 20.54 -28.59
CA PHE A 587 13.86 19.57 -27.54
C PHE A 587 12.46 19.63 -26.93
N TYR A 588 11.89 18.46 -26.63
CA TYR A 588 10.52 18.32 -26.18
C TYR A 588 10.40 17.60 -24.84
N PHE A 589 9.34 17.94 -24.11
CA PHE A 589 8.88 17.25 -22.93
C PHE A 589 7.51 16.65 -23.21
N TYR A 590 7.27 15.44 -22.70
CA TYR A 590 5.89 14.98 -22.50
C TYR A 590 5.43 15.45 -21.12
N VAL A 591 4.18 15.90 -21.01
CA VAL A 591 3.58 16.25 -19.73
C VAL A 591 2.18 15.67 -19.56
N LEU A 592 1.86 15.27 -18.32
CA LEU A 592 0.52 14.96 -17.85
C LEU A 592 0.16 15.93 -16.74
N VAL A 593 -1.01 16.56 -16.83
CA VAL A 593 -1.49 17.58 -15.90
C VAL A 593 -2.86 17.19 -15.40
N ALA A 594 -3.04 17.19 -14.08
CA ALA A 594 -4.31 16.87 -13.46
C ALA A 594 -4.48 17.57 -12.11
N ASP A 595 -5.71 17.60 -11.62
CA ASP A 595 -6.00 18.04 -10.26
C ASP A 595 -5.51 16.99 -9.24
N ILE A 596 -4.89 17.44 -8.16
CA ILE A 596 -4.29 16.57 -7.13
C ILE A 596 -5.31 15.71 -6.40
N ARG A 597 -6.61 16.04 -6.50
CA ARG A 597 -7.70 15.25 -5.91
C ARG A 597 -8.10 14.05 -6.77
N VAL A 598 -7.65 14.01 -8.02
CA VAL A 598 -8.11 13.05 -9.03
C VAL A 598 -7.02 12.05 -9.42
N VAL A 599 -5.75 12.41 -9.24
CA VAL A 599 -4.60 11.58 -9.61
C VAL A 599 -3.66 11.48 -8.42
N ASP A 600 -3.26 10.25 -8.07
CA ASP A 600 -2.12 10.03 -7.19
C ASP A 600 -0.83 10.23 -8.01
N PHE A 601 -0.24 11.42 -7.88
CA PHE A 601 0.95 11.80 -8.62
C PHE A 601 2.22 11.07 -8.20
N TYR A 602 2.25 10.48 -7.01
CA TYR A 602 3.38 9.68 -6.57
C TYR A 602 3.33 8.29 -7.23
N GLU A 603 2.19 7.61 -7.15
CA GLU A 603 1.98 6.31 -7.80
C GLU A 603 2.09 6.44 -9.33
N THR A 604 1.46 7.45 -9.91
CA THR A 604 1.51 7.67 -11.37
C THR A 604 2.94 7.95 -11.84
N LYS A 605 3.76 8.67 -11.07
CA LYS A 605 5.19 8.87 -11.40
C LYS A 605 5.95 7.55 -11.48
N ILE A 606 5.67 6.61 -10.56
CA ILE A 606 6.29 5.28 -10.56
C ILE A 606 5.87 4.51 -11.82
N LEU A 607 4.58 4.48 -12.15
CA LEU A 607 4.08 3.83 -13.37
C LEU A 607 4.73 4.38 -14.65
N PHE A 608 4.92 5.70 -14.74
CA PHE A 608 5.66 6.33 -15.84
C PHE A 608 7.13 5.90 -15.89
N SER A 609 7.76 5.73 -14.73
CA SER A 609 9.17 5.35 -14.62
C SER A 609 9.38 3.90 -15.04
N ASP A 610 8.50 3.00 -14.60
CA ASP A 610 8.49 1.58 -14.96
C ASP A 610 8.20 1.39 -16.46
N PHE A 611 7.21 2.12 -16.97
CA PHE A 611 6.88 2.14 -18.40
C PHE A 611 8.08 2.59 -19.24
N ASN A 612 8.78 3.63 -18.83
CA ASN A 612 9.98 4.11 -19.53
C ASN A 612 11.13 3.10 -19.47
N ARG A 613 11.33 2.45 -18.32
CA ARG A 613 12.36 1.39 -18.15
C ARG A 613 12.10 0.20 -19.07
N LYS A 614 10.83 -0.13 -19.30
CA LYS A 614 10.40 -1.26 -20.13
C LYS A 614 10.45 -0.95 -21.63
N TYR A 615 9.90 0.19 -22.06
CA TYR A 615 9.69 0.48 -23.48
C TYR A 615 10.71 1.47 -24.08
N TYR A 616 11.39 2.25 -23.25
CA TYR A 616 12.29 3.34 -23.67
C TYR A 616 13.66 3.29 -22.98
N ARG A 617 14.13 2.09 -22.58
CA ARG A 617 15.38 1.87 -21.83
C ARG A 617 16.61 2.55 -22.42
N SER A 618 16.70 2.64 -23.75
CA SER A 618 17.84 3.23 -24.46
C SER A 618 17.86 4.77 -24.48
N LEU A 619 16.79 5.42 -24.02
CA LEU A 619 16.63 6.89 -24.05
C LEU A 619 16.91 7.56 -22.70
N ASP A 620 17.14 6.80 -21.61
CA ASP A 620 17.40 7.31 -20.25
C ASP A 620 16.43 8.42 -19.81
N LEU A 621 15.14 8.19 -20.05
CA LEU A 621 14.09 9.19 -19.80
C LEU A 621 13.86 9.36 -18.31
N LYS A 622 14.10 10.57 -17.79
CA LYS A 622 13.77 10.92 -16.41
C LYS A 622 12.32 11.37 -16.28
N VAL A 623 11.68 10.93 -15.19
CA VAL A 623 10.30 11.30 -14.85
C VAL A 623 10.33 12.15 -13.59
N ASP A 624 9.72 13.32 -13.65
CA ASP A 624 9.59 14.25 -12.53
C ASP A 624 8.14 14.65 -12.33
N ASN A 625 7.81 15.13 -11.13
CA ASN A 625 6.50 15.68 -10.81
C ASN A 625 6.65 17.02 -10.08
N MET A 626 5.79 17.98 -10.39
CA MET A 626 5.82 19.32 -9.80
C MET A 626 4.43 19.93 -9.69
N TYR A 627 4.22 20.70 -8.63
CA TYR A 627 3.00 21.50 -8.48
C TYR A 627 3.00 22.66 -9.47
N LEU A 628 1.92 22.78 -10.24
CA LEU A 628 1.66 23.92 -11.12
C LEU A 628 0.89 25.03 -10.41
N ASP A 629 0.11 24.67 -9.38
CA ASP A 629 -0.52 25.52 -8.38
C ASP A 629 -1.02 24.65 -7.21
N ASN A 630 -1.82 25.23 -6.30
CA ASN A 630 -2.30 24.53 -5.09
C ASN A 630 -3.27 23.37 -5.35
N THR A 631 -3.82 23.27 -6.56
CA THR A 631 -4.82 22.24 -6.90
C THR A 631 -4.37 21.34 -8.03
N THR A 632 -3.30 21.70 -8.74
CA THR A 632 -2.91 21.06 -10.00
C THR A 632 -1.44 20.68 -9.96
N GLN A 633 -1.14 19.43 -10.30
CA GLN A 633 0.22 18.92 -10.40
C GLN A 633 0.47 18.42 -11.82
N MET A 634 1.75 18.38 -12.20
CA MET A 634 2.22 17.96 -13.51
C MET A 634 3.30 16.89 -13.37
N ILE A 635 3.18 15.82 -14.14
CA ILE A 635 4.25 14.85 -14.40
C ILE A 635 4.94 15.25 -15.70
N THR A 636 6.26 15.24 -15.71
CA THR A 636 7.10 15.57 -16.86
C THR A 636 8.01 14.39 -17.19
N VAL A 637 8.09 14.02 -18.46
CA VAL A 637 9.05 13.04 -18.97
C VAL A 637 10.06 13.73 -19.88
N SER A 638 11.32 13.44 -19.63
CA SER A 638 12.48 14.23 -20.05
C SER A 638 12.84 14.16 -21.54
N ARG A 639 13.76 15.07 -21.87
CA ARG A 639 14.01 15.80 -23.12
C ARG A 639 14.14 14.94 -24.40
N PHE A 640 13.05 14.76 -25.13
CA PHE A 640 13.04 14.14 -26.46
C PHE A 640 13.70 15.05 -27.50
N ASN A 641 14.61 14.50 -28.31
CA ASN A 641 15.24 15.23 -29.41
C ASN A 641 14.32 15.24 -30.65
N GLY A 642 13.59 16.33 -30.85
CA GLY A 642 12.70 16.55 -31.98
C GLY A 642 11.24 16.14 -31.73
N LYS A 643 10.33 16.85 -32.40
CA LYS A 643 8.87 16.73 -32.24
C LYS A 643 8.36 15.32 -32.51
N LYS A 644 8.90 14.66 -33.53
CA LYS A 644 8.50 13.32 -33.94
C LYS A 644 8.62 12.30 -32.80
N LYS A 645 9.78 12.25 -32.12
CA LYS A 645 10.01 11.30 -31.02
C LYS A 645 9.10 11.56 -29.83
N ALA A 646 8.87 12.83 -29.50
CA ALA A 646 7.96 13.21 -28.43
C ALA A 646 6.50 12.86 -28.75
N MET A 647 6.07 13.03 -30.00
CA MET A 647 4.73 12.64 -30.43
C MET A 647 4.55 11.13 -30.55
N GLU A 648 5.60 10.37 -30.89
CA GLU A 648 5.59 8.91 -30.81
C GLU A 648 5.38 8.44 -29.36
N TYR A 649 6.11 9.03 -28.40
CA TYR A 649 5.93 8.78 -26.97
C TYR A 649 4.52 9.12 -26.50
N TYR A 650 4.04 10.33 -26.80
CA TYR A 650 2.68 10.78 -26.46
C TYR A 650 1.60 9.83 -26.99
N ASN A 651 1.69 9.43 -28.25
CA ASN A 651 0.69 8.54 -28.84
C ASN A 651 0.73 7.13 -28.26
N PHE A 652 1.90 6.68 -27.80
CA PHE A 652 2.06 5.37 -27.21
C PHE A 652 1.54 5.33 -25.77
N ILE A 653 1.79 6.37 -24.98
CA ILE A 653 1.44 6.38 -23.55
C ILE A 653 0.01 6.83 -23.25
N LYS A 654 -0.60 7.67 -24.11
CA LYS A 654 -1.84 8.40 -23.77
C LYS A 654 -3.03 7.55 -23.35
N ASP A 655 -3.11 6.33 -23.86
CA ASP A 655 -4.17 5.34 -23.59
C ASP A 655 -3.57 4.00 -23.10
N HIS A 656 -2.30 3.98 -22.70
CA HIS A 656 -1.62 2.74 -22.34
C HIS A 656 -2.07 2.25 -20.96
N LYS A 657 -2.65 1.05 -20.91
CA LYS A 657 -3.23 0.49 -19.67
C LYS A 657 -2.25 0.47 -18.50
N GLU A 658 -0.99 0.09 -18.71
CA GLU A 658 0.01 0.02 -17.62
C GLU A 658 0.24 1.35 -16.88
N VAL A 659 -0.08 2.49 -17.51
CA VAL A 659 0.06 3.82 -16.90
C VAL A 659 -1.29 4.46 -16.59
N MET A 660 -2.30 4.23 -17.45
CA MET A 660 -3.55 4.98 -17.44
C MET A 660 -4.73 4.23 -16.81
N ASP A 661 -4.59 2.96 -16.39
CA ASP A 661 -5.70 2.16 -15.84
C ASP A 661 -6.25 2.74 -14.52
N LYS A 662 -5.39 3.37 -13.72
CA LYS A 662 -5.72 4.02 -12.45
C LYS A 662 -5.99 5.53 -12.55
N VAL A 663 -5.95 6.08 -13.77
CA VAL A 663 -6.09 7.51 -14.01
C VAL A 663 -7.34 7.74 -14.86
N ASP A 664 -8.29 8.55 -14.37
CA ASP A 664 -9.45 8.94 -15.19
C ASP A 664 -8.96 9.84 -16.34
N THR A 665 -8.81 9.23 -17.53
CA THR A 665 -8.31 9.89 -18.73
C THR A 665 -9.15 11.10 -19.16
N LYS A 666 -10.39 11.24 -18.68
CA LYS A 666 -11.25 12.41 -18.94
C LYS A 666 -10.92 13.61 -18.07
N GLN A 667 -10.23 13.41 -16.95
CA GLN A 667 -9.90 14.45 -15.97
C GLN A 667 -8.43 14.87 -16.01
N ILE A 668 -7.66 14.31 -16.95
CA ILE A 668 -6.26 14.68 -17.18
C ILE A 668 -6.11 15.42 -18.51
N LYS A 669 -5.04 16.20 -18.60
CA LYS A 669 -4.56 16.83 -19.82
C LYS A 669 -3.17 16.29 -20.13
N GLN A 670 -2.94 15.91 -21.38
CA GLN A 670 -1.66 15.38 -21.83
C GLN A 670 -1.14 16.19 -23.00
N TYR A 671 0.13 16.57 -22.95
CA TYR A 671 0.77 17.41 -23.96
C TYR A 671 2.19 16.98 -24.30
N VAL A 672 2.66 17.51 -25.42
CA VAL A 672 4.08 17.60 -25.76
C VAL A 672 4.42 19.08 -25.86
N LEU A 673 5.51 19.52 -25.21
CA LEU A 673 5.93 20.92 -25.09
C LEU A 673 7.37 21.08 -25.56
N THR A 674 7.68 22.07 -26.39
CA THR A 674 9.07 22.50 -26.60
C THR A 674 9.66 23.00 -25.28
N ASP A 675 10.97 23.03 -25.14
CA ASP A 675 11.63 23.61 -23.97
C ASP A 675 11.24 25.09 -23.73
N ALA A 676 11.04 25.87 -24.79
CA ALA A 676 10.48 27.22 -24.72
C ALA A 676 9.02 27.22 -24.22
N SER A 677 8.15 26.41 -24.82
CA SER A 677 6.72 26.34 -24.44
C SER A 677 6.51 25.77 -23.03
N TYR A 678 7.39 24.86 -22.60
CA TYR A 678 7.37 24.26 -21.27
C TYR A 678 7.51 25.31 -20.17
N VAL A 679 8.44 26.27 -20.35
CA VAL A 679 8.65 27.37 -19.41
C VAL A 679 7.41 28.28 -19.34
N ILE A 680 6.80 28.60 -20.48
CA ILE A 680 5.57 29.41 -20.52
C ILE A 680 4.42 28.67 -19.82
N TYR A 681 4.22 27.40 -20.14
CA TYR A 681 3.14 26.58 -19.59
C TYR A 681 3.26 26.39 -18.06
N GLN A 682 4.49 26.21 -17.57
CA GLN A 682 4.80 26.11 -16.15
C GLN A 682 4.48 27.43 -15.42
N LYS A 683 4.98 28.56 -15.93
CA LYS A 683 5.01 29.85 -15.22
C LYS A 683 3.77 30.71 -15.40
N GLN A 684 3.08 30.62 -16.55
CA GLN A 684 1.98 31.52 -16.91
C GLN A 684 0.63 30.77 -16.85
N LYS A 685 0.04 30.71 -15.65
CA LYS A 685 -1.23 29.99 -15.40
C LYS A 685 -2.35 30.39 -16.35
N ASP A 686 -2.50 31.68 -16.60
CA ASP A 686 -3.61 32.24 -17.40
C ASP A 686 -3.54 31.83 -18.88
N ARG A 687 -2.36 31.42 -19.35
CA ARG A 687 -2.11 31.02 -20.74
C ARG A 687 -2.10 29.52 -20.97
N ARG A 688 -2.31 28.70 -19.95
CA ARG A 688 -2.42 27.24 -20.13
C ARG A 688 -3.58 26.89 -21.07
N GLN A 689 -4.68 27.65 -21.00
CA GLN A 689 -5.81 27.48 -21.90
C GLN A 689 -5.50 27.86 -23.36
N GLU A 690 -4.60 28.82 -23.57
CA GLU A 690 -4.07 29.14 -24.90
C GLU A 690 -3.23 27.98 -25.44
N TYR A 691 -2.44 27.32 -24.57
CA TYR A 691 -1.68 26.15 -24.97
C TYR A 691 -2.55 24.97 -25.38
N ASP A 692 -3.67 24.72 -24.69
CA ASP A 692 -4.62 23.67 -25.09
C ASP A 692 -5.06 23.84 -26.56
N ASN A 693 -5.31 25.09 -26.97
CA ASN A 693 -5.71 25.43 -28.32
C ASN A 693 -4.53 25.32 -29.30
N PHE A 694 -3.35 25.80 -28.90
CA PHE A 694 -2.13 25.69 -29.68
C PHE A 694 -1.76 24.24 -29.96
N PHE A 695 -1.82 23.37 -28.95
CA PHE A 695 -1.50 21.95 -29.06
C PHE A 695 -2.45 21.24 -30.04
N LYS A 696 -3.75 21.49 -29.92
CA LYS A 696 -4.76 20.95 -30.85
C LYS A 696 -4.50 21.37 -32.30
N GLN A 697 -4.07 22.61 -32.53
CA GLN A 697 -3.86 23.14 -33.88
C GLN A 697 -2.55 22.68 -34.51
N ASN A 698 -1.48 22.55 -33.73
CA ASN A 698 -0.12 22.34 -34.26
C ASN A 698 0.43 20.91 -34.10
N TYR A 699 -0.22 20.08 -33.28
CA TYR A 699 0.24 18.71 -32.98
C TYR A 699 -0.84 17.65 -33.25
N LEU A 700 -2.13 17.97 -33.13
CA LEU A 700 -3.23 17.00 -33.28
C LEU A 700 -4.05 17.16 -34.57
N LYS A 701 -3.92 18.27 -35.30
CA LYS A 701 -4.51 18.38 -36.65
C LYS A 701 -3.71 17.53 -37.63
N ARG A 702 -4.41 16.66 -38.35
CA ARG A 702 -3.89 15.91 -39.50
C ARG A 702 -3.70 16.81 -40.70
#